data_AF-A0A935YA57-F1
#
_entry.id   AF-A0A935YA57-F1
#
_cell.length_a   1.000
_cell.length_b   1.000
_cell.length_c   1.000
_cell.angle_alpha   90.00
_cell.angle_beta   90.00
_cell.angle_gamma   90.00
#
_symmetry.space_group_name_H-M   'P 1'
#
loop_
_entity.id
_entity.type
_entity.pdbx_description
1 polymer ?
#
loop_
_entity_poly.entity_id
_entity_poly.type
_entity_poly.pdbx_seq_one_letter_code
_entity_poly.pdbx_strand_id
1 'polypeptide(L)'
;MMQMQMQNPILAGDSPNAWLLISETTPRVPSVPDAMGADLVPMPVALRPGARAINLDAPNAGETVSVSAVAANVVVFEFDRDDVTIFGANNALVVRFADGAVLNVANVNLEITKVLWSQTGEEVPALKYFFDLDLDEGARFERFDPSAGLGGFQSVGGLDPTSLQYGGFGTGGNARKFVDELDNIQAASLPPLFTPDNDNVNFANVFARTYLDGTQYDALEGDDVVTLPLNVAIAAQAGYDPLHDFHGNGGNDFIVSGGFDDKIFGDAGDDVIQSGDGADTLDGGEGSDSLMGMGGADTLLGGDGKDFLFGGGDADIINGGDDDDSIFGEDGDDTLLGDAGNDTIEGSAGNDKINGGLGADILHGNTGADTINGEGGDDQLDGGTGADTLEGGAGKDKINGGAGVDKIKGGTESDDISGGADGDDIHGDVGDDILNGNGGKDFLFGDDGNDEIYGGQGGDYISGGKGDDTIYAGAGHDGPLNNVSVFGDSGNDIMYGEGGDDELQGGDDDDKLYGEIGNDRLFGQNGNDELFGGIGDDTLVGGMGDDIITGGIGDDFLEGDNGNDTLNGGDGVDTFIGMLGDDKLNGGAGADNISGQEGLDIITGGTGADVLSGGAGSDTFVFAAGDGGNAIDQADIIQDFENNVDVFQIAGFNINNLQKQQNGLDTVLIYNGEFLAVVRNTQENVIDAADFVP
;
A
#
# COMPACT_ATOMS: atom_id res chain seq x y z
N MET A 1 0.37 24.83 -2.62
CA MET A 1 -0.24 25.80 -3.57
C MET A 1 -0.25 25.19 -4.97
N MET A 2 -1.38 24.65 -5.42
CA MET A 2 -1.76 24.62 -6.84
C MET A 2 -3.23 24.16 -6.89
N GLN A 3 -4.03 24.75 -7.76
CA GLN A 3 -5.41 24.33 -7.99
C GLN A 3 -5.56 24.01 -9.47
N MET A 4 -6.01 22.79 -9.77
CA MET A 4 -6.73 22.50 -11.01
C MET A 4 -8.16 22.14 -10.62
N GLN A 5 -9.13 22.87 -11.17
CA GLN A 5 -10.54 22.62 -10.93
C GLN A 5 -11.12 21.78 -12.05
N MET A 6 -11.82 20.70 -11.72
CA MET A 6 -12.82 20.11 -12.61
C MET A 6 -13.97 21.11 -12.82
N GLN A 7 -14.51 21.18 -14.05
CA GLN A 7 -15.95 21.39 -14.25
C GLN A 7 -16.40 21.04 -15.68
N ASN A 8 -17.55 20.37 -15.78
CA ASN A 8 -18.21 19.97 -17.02
C ASN A 8 -19.61 20.64 -17.11
N PRO A 9 -20.50 20.31 -18.07
CA PRO A 9 -20.87 21.14 -19.23
C PRO A 9 -22.19 21.93 -19.08
N ILE A 10 -22.59 22.71 -20.11
CA ILE A 10 -23.99 22.79 -20.66
C ILE A 10 -24.14 23.75 -21.89
N LEU A 11 -24.70 23.20 -22.98
CA LEU A 11 -25.53 23.73 -24.10
C LEU A 11 -25.61 25.24 -24.48
N ALA A 12 -25.53 25.56 -25.79
CA ALA A 12 -26.69 25.97 -26.64
C ALA A 12 -26.36 26.64 -28.02
N GLY A 13 -27.15 26.34 -29.07
CA GLY A 13 -27.73 27.38 -29.98
C GLY A 13 -27.19 27.62 -31.41
N ASP A 14 -27.88 27.04 -32.41
CA ASP A 14 -28.22 27.53 -33.78
C ASP A 14 -27.22 28.21 -34.77
N SER A 15 -27.34 27.83 -36.05
CA SER A 15 -26.66 28.40 -37.24
C SER A 15 -27.36 29.65 -37.82
N PRO A 16 -26.72 30.45 -38.72
CA PRO A 16 -27.06 30.31 -40.16
C PRO A 16 -26.04 30.85 -41.24
N ASN A 17 -26.09 30.28 -42.46
CA ASN A 17 -25.78 30.92 -43.78
C ASN A 17 -24.30 31.36 -44.08
N ALA A 18 -23.80 31.49 -45.33
CA ALA A 18 -24.32 31.28 -46.70
C ALA A 18 -23.19 31.19 -47.78
N TRP A 19 -23.44 30.45 -48.89
CA TRP A 19 -23.08 30.63 -50.34
C TRP A 19 -21.81 31.43 -50.78
N LEU A 20 -21.09 31.15 -51.90
CA LEU A 20 -21.57 31.31 -53.31
C LEU A 20 -20.47 31.08 -54.41
N LEU A 21 -20.75 30.31 -55.50
CA LEU A 21 -20.24 30.40 -56.92
C LEU A 21 -18.71 30.21 -57.26
N ILE A 22 -18.21 29.88 -58.48
CA ILE A 22 -18.65 29.61 -59.90
C ILE A 22 -17.82 28.38 -60.42
N SER A 23 -18.33 27.29 -61.05
CA SER A 23 -18.60 27.01 -62.51
C SER A 23 -17.42 27.30 -63.49
N GLU A 24 -17.12 26.60 -64.60
CA GLU A 24 -17.59 25.39 -65.36
C GLU A 24 -16.41 24.93 -66.30
N THR A 25 -16.38 23.89 -67.18
CA THR A 25 -17.37 23.14 -68.01
C THR A 25 -16.79 21.76 -68.47
N THR A 26 -17.46 21.02 -69.36
CA THR A 26 -17.01 19.78 -70.09
C THR A 26 -17.06 20.00 -71.64
N PRO A 27 -17.05 19.02 -72.61
CA PRO A 27 -16.55 17.62 -72.73
C PRO A 27 -15.83 17.28 -74.09
N ARG A 28 -15.30 16.03 -74.32
CA ARG A 28 -15.51 15.14 -75.55
C ARG A 28 -14.58 13.89 -75.69
N VAL A 29 -14.93 12.99 -76.63
CA VAL A 29 -14.45 11.59 -76.91
C VAL A 29 -14.50 11.31 -78.45
N PRO A 30 -13.55 10.60 -79.14
CA PRO A 30 -13.80 9.24 -79.74
C PRO A 30 -12.61 8.30 -80.25
N SER A 31 -12.61 7.01 -79.87
CA SER A 31 -12.73 5.73 -80.66
C SER A 31 -11.56 5.06 -81.46
N VAL A 32 -11.00 3.92 -80.95
CA VAL A 32 -11.04 2.49 -81.45
C VAL A 32 -10.61 2.20 -82.93
N PRO A 33 -9.62 1.30 -83.29
CA PRO A 33 -9.51 -0.14 -82.87
C PRO A 33 -8.14 -0.90 -82.77
N ASP A 34 -8.14 -2.01 -82.02
CA ASP A 34 -7.49 -3.35 -82.15
C ASP A 34 -6.03 -3.56 -82.67
N ALA A 35 -5.13 -4.14 -81.83
CA ALA A 35 -4.83 -5.61 -81.82
C ALA A 35 -3.46 -6.07 -81.20
N MET A 36 -3.53 -6.89 -80.13
CA MET A 36 -2.59 -7.97 -79.69
C MET A 36 -1.11 -7.65 -79.31
N GLY A 37 -0.67 -7.93 -78.06
CA GLY A 37 0.77 -7.81 -77.75
C GLY A 37 1.44 -8.26 -76.44
N ALA A 38 0.79 -8.87 -75.44
CA ALA A 38 1.41 -9.56 -74.28
C ALA A 38 2.12 -8.75 -73.15
N ASP A 39 1.43 -8.66 -72.00
CA ASP A 39 1.81 -9.28 -70.70
C ASP A 39 2.32 -8.39 -69.54
N LEU A 40 1.70 -8.59 -68.37
CA LEU A 40 1.94 -8.06 -67.00
C LEU A 40 1.37 -6.70 -66.56
N VAL A 41 1.31 -6.53 -65.23
CA VAL A 41 0.25 -5.84 -64.45
C VAL A 41 0.78 -5.11 -63.20
N PRO A 42 0.20 -3.95 -62.81
CA PRO A 42 0.27 -3.36 -61.47
C PRO A 42 -1.00 -3.50 -60.64
N MET A 43 -0.79 -4.04 -59.44
CA MET A 43 -1.65 -3.95 -58.27
C MET A 43 -2.17 -2.52 -57.98
N PRO A 44 -3.43 -2.39 -57.54
CA PRO A 44 -3.88 -1.27 -56.70
C PRO A 44 -3.33 -1.32 -55.26
N VAL A 45 -3.17 -0.16 -54.63
CA VAL A 45 -2.98 -0.02 -53.17
C VAL A 45 -4.33 0.22 -52.48
N ALA A 46 -4.38 -0.14 -51.20
CA ALA A 46 -5.49 0.06 -50.26
C ALA A 46 -6.29 1.37 -50.46
N LEU A 47 -7.62 1.24 -50.35
CA LEU A 47 -8.57 2.33 -50.49
C LEU A 47 -8.99 2.87 -49.11
N ARG A 48 -8.50 4.07 -48.75
CA ARG A 48 -9.10 4.87 -47.65
C ARG A 48 -10.53 5.28 -47.99
N PRO A 49 -11.39 5.63 -47.02
CA PRO A 49 -12.72 6.19 -47.28
C PRO A 49 -12.69 7.32 -48.32
N GLY A 50 -13.46 7.14 -49.40
CA GLY A 50 -13.52 8.06 -50.55
C GLY A 50 -12.56 7.77 -51.71
N ALA A 51 -11.58 6.87 -51.56
CA ALA A 51 -10.68 6.50 -52.65
C ALA A 51 -11.39 5.71 -53.76
N ARG A 52 -10.91 5.85 -55.00
CA ARG A 52 -11.51 5.24 -56.20
C ARG A 52 -10.41 4.65 -57.08
N ALA A 53 -10.38 3.33 -57.23
CA ALA A 53 -9.66 2.71 -58.33
C ALA A 53 -10.37 3.04 -59.66
N ILE A 54 -9.58 3.30 -60.71
CA ILE A 54 -10.10 3.50 -62.08
C ILE A 54 -9.25 2.64 -63.02
N ASN A 55 -9.72 1.43 -63.33
CA ASN A 55 -9.10 0.62 -64.36
C ASN A 55 -9.45 1.18 -65.75
N LEU A 56 -8.46 1.25 -66.65
CA LEU A 56 -8.55 1.90 -67.96
C LEU A 56 -7.68 1.16 -68.97
N ASP A 57 -8.31 0.48 -69.93
CA ASP A 57 -7.61 -0.10 -71.08
C ASP A 57 -6.74 0.95 -71.81
N ALA A 58 -5.61 0.51 -72.37
CA ALA A 58 -4.73 1.38 -73.15
C ALA A 58 -5.48 1.97 -74.38
N PRO A 59 -5.40 3.30 -74.64
CA PRO A 59 -6.01 3.90 -75.82
C PRO A 59 -5.46 3.34 -77.14
N ASN A 60 -6.25 3.46 -78.20
CA ASN A 60 -5.87 2.97 -79.53
C ASN A 60 -4.79 3.88 -80.15
N ALA A 61 -3.98 3.38 -81.08
CA ALA A 61 -2.82 4.11 -81.60
C ALA A 61 -3.19 5.49 -82.17
N GLY A 62 -2.65 6.56 -81.56
CA GLY A 62 -2.96 7.96 -81.91
C GLY A 62 -4.30 8.50 -81.38
N GLU A 63 -5.02 7.76 -80.55
CA GLU A 63 -6.21 8.22 -79.82
C GLU A 63 -5.80 9.09 -78.61
N THR A 64 -6.60 10.12 -78.32
CA THR A 64 -6.46 10.91 -77.09
C THR A 64 -7.68 10.69 -76.19
N VAL A 65 -7.47 10.02 -75.06
CA VAL A 65 -8.49 9.78 -74.03
C VAL A 65 -8.28 10.75 -72.86
N SER A 66 -9.37 11.18 -72.23
CA SER A 66 -9.31 12.06 -71.06
C SER A 66 -10.31 11.66 -70.00
N VAL A 67 -9.82 11.46 -68.79
CA VAL A 67 -10.57 10.99 -67.61
C VAL A 67 -10.28 11.97 -66.46
N SER A 68 -11.16 12.05 -65.45
CA SER A 68 -10.91 12.89 -64.28
C SER A 68 -11.00 12.11 -62.98
N ALA A 69 -9.97 12.28 -62.14
CA ALA A 69 -9.72 11.51 -60.92
C ALA A 69 -10.03 12.32 -59.65
N VAL A 70 -11.04 13.20 -59.70
CA VAL A 70 -11.47 14.01 -58.54
C VAL A 70 -11.71 13.11 -57.32
N ALA A 71 -11.03 13.44 -56.22
CA ALA A 71 -11.02 12.72 -54.94
C ALA A 71 -10.38 11.31 -54.93
N ALA A 72 -9.61 10.92 -55.95
CA ALA A 72 -8.79 9.72 -55.89
C ALA A 72 -7.41 10.01 -55.24
N ASN A 73 -7.09 9.31 -54.15
CA ASN A 73 -5.79 9.41 -53.44
C ASN A 73 -4.74 8.42 -53.95
N VAL A 74 -5.14 7.45 -54.78
CA VAL A 74 -4.30 6.42 -55.39
C VAL A 74 -4.74 6.28 -56.85
N VAL A 75 -3.80 6.20 -57.79
CA VAL A 75 -4.08 5.95 -59.21
C VAL A 75 -3.17 4.85 -59.73
N VAL A 76 -3.73 3.95 -60.53
CA VAL A 76 -3.16 2.65 -60.91
C VAL A 76 -3.28 2.49 -62.42
N PHE A 77 -2.24 1.98 -63.08
CA PHE A 77 -2.14 1.96 -64.54
C PHE A 77 -1.84 0.57 -65.09
N GLU A 78 -2.87 -0.26 -65.19
CA GLU A 78 -2.81 -1.60 -65.78
C GLU A 78 -2.86 -1.51 -67.31
N PHE A 79 -1.72 -1.79 -67.96
CA PHE A 79 -1.57 -1.79 -69.42
C PHE A 79 -0.71 -2.98 -69.85
N ASP A 80 -1.15 -3.78 -70.83
CA ASP A 80 -0.36 -4.85 -71.49
C ASP A 80 0.76 -4.30 -72.42
N ARG A 81 1.49 -3.24 -72.04
CA ARG A 81 2.41 -2.51 -72.93
C ARG A 81 3.59 -1.82 -72.23
N ASP A 82 4.81 -2.19 -72.62
CA ASP A 82 6.05 -1.62 -72.07
C ASP A 82 6.36 -0.19 -72.56
N ASP A 83 5.73 0.29 -73.66
CA ASP A 83 6.19 1.45 -74.44
C ASP A 83 5.68 2.82 -73.93
N VAL A 84 5.71 3.02 -72.61
CA VAL A 84 5.02 4.12 -71.90
C VAL A 84 5.98 5.21 -71.38
N THR A 85 5.56 6.47 -71.45
CA THR A 85 6.20 7.62 -70.78
C THR A 85 5.16 8.42 -69.99
N ILE A 86 5.33 8.47 -68.67
CA ILE A 86 4.45 9.19 -67.73
C ILE A 86 5.12 10.50 -67.28
N PHE A 87 4.35 11.59 -67.21
CA PHE A 87 4.80 12.86 -66.60
C PHE A 87 3.61 13.65 -66.02
N GLY A 88 3.84 14.32 -64.89
CA GLY A 88 2.87 15.23 -64.25
C GLY A 88 2.99 16.66 -64.78
N ALA A 89 1.86 17.36 -64.92
CA ALA A 89 1.82 18.79 -65.21
C ALA A 89 0.46 19.40 -64.82
N ASN A 90 0.45 20.53 -64.12
CA ASN A 90 -0.74 21.36 -63.86
C ASN A 90 -1.98 20.58 -63.35
N ASN A 91 -1.82 19.85 -62.24
CA ASN A 91 -2.85 19.00 -61.61
C ASN A 91 -3.45 17.95 -62.57
N ALA A 92 -2.64 17.47 -63.51
CA ALA A 92 -2.94 16.32 -64.36
C ALA A 92 -1.72 15.40 -64.49
N LEU A 93 -2.00 14.11 -64.70
CA LEU A 93 -0.99 13.13 -65.10
C LEU A 93 -1.20 12.79 -66.58
N VAL A 94 -0.13 12.86 -67.37
CA VAL A 94 -0.17 12.56 -68.80
C VAL A 94 0.68 11.32 -69.08
N VAL A 95 0.04 10.35 -69.72
CA VAL A 95 0.63 9.08 -70.15
C VAL A 95 0.71 9.11 -71.67
N ARG A 96 1.90 8.91 -72.24
CA ARG A 96 2.12 8.80 -73.69
C ARG A 96 2.66 7.43 -74.06
N PHE A 97 2.15 6.87 -75.14
CA PHE A 97 2.61 5.62 -75.74
C PHE A 97 3.48 5.92 -76.97
N ALA A 98 4.40 5.04 -77.35
CA ALA A 98 5.37 5.32 -78.42
C ALA A 98 4.73 5.38 -79.82
N ASP A 99 3.53 4.84 -79.99
CA ASP A 99 2.71 4.98 -81.21
C ASP A 99 2.02 6.36 -81.36
N GLY A 100 2.07 7.21 -80.32
CA GLY A 100 1.47 8.54 -80.30
C GLY A 100 0.10 8.62 -79.63
N ALA A 101 -0.45 7.54 -79.08
CA ALA A 101 -1.62 7.59 -78.20
C ALA A 101 -1.33 8.37 -76.90
N VAL A 102 -2.36 9.00 -76.33
CA VAL A 102 -2.24 9.82 -75.12
C VAL A 102 -3.44 9.60 -74.18
N LEU A 103 -3.17 9.22 -72.94
CA LEU A 103 -4.15 9.27 -71.84
C LEU A 103 -3.82 10.48 -70.94
N ASN A 104 -4.85 11.28 -70.65
CA ASN A 104 -4.75 12.46 -69.80
C ASN A 104 -5.70 12.34 -68.60
N VAL A 105 -5.15 12.26 -67.39
CA VAL A 105 -5.90 12.12 -66.14
C VAL A 105 -5.90 13.46 -65.41
N ALA A 106 -7.02 14.18 -65.46
CA ALA A 106 -7.14 15.54 -64.97
C ALA A 106 -7.73 15.65 -63.55
N ASN A 107 -7.34 16.69 -62.82
CA ASN A 107 -7.69 16.96 -61.42
C ASN A 107 -7.07 15.95 -60.43
N VAL A 108 -5.79 15.62 -60.64
CA VAL A 108 -4.94 14.83 -59.73
C VAL A 108 -4.17 15.79 -58.82
N ASN A 109 -4.15 15.55 -57.50
CA ASN A 109 -3.27 16.29 -56.58
C ASN A 109 -1.93 15.57 -56.45
N LEU A 110 -0.91 16.06 -57.17
CA LEU A 110 0.40 15.42 -57.28
C LEU A 110 1.20 15.41 -55.95
N GLU A 111 0.84 16.24 -54.97
CA GLU A 111 1.49 16.28 -53.65
C GLU A 111 1.09 15.11 -52.73
N ILE A 112 -0.07 14.48 -52.97
CA ILE A 112 -0.65 13.45 -52.08
C ILE A 112 -1.12 12.17 -52.79
N THR A 113 -1.12 12.13 -54.13
CA THR A 113 -1.63 10.98 -54.88
C THR A 113 -0.53 9.96 -55.14
N LYS A 114 -0.64 8.76 -54.57
CA LYS A 114 0.30 7.65 -54.87
C LYS A 114 -0.01 7.06 -56.24
N VAL A 115 1.02 6.90 -57.08
CA VAL A 115 0.90 6.28 -58.42
C VAL A 115 1.58 4.92 -58.43
N LEU A 116 0.96 3.93 -59.08
CA LEU A 116 1.47 2.56 -59.21
C LEU A 116 1.53 2.13 -60.67
N TRP A 117 2.64 1.49 -61.04
CA TRP A 117 2.88 0.85 -62.32
C TRP A 117 3.81 -0.35 -62.14
N SER A 118 3.67 -1.36 -63.00
CA SER A 118 4.43 -2.61 -62.99
C SER A 118 4.15 -3.37 -64.29
N GLN A 119 5.21 -3.91 -64.88
CA GLN A 119 5.19 -5.07 -65.76
C GLN A 119 6.48 -5.89 -65.53
N THR A 120 6.46 -7.15 -65.96
CA THR A 120 7.58 -8.06 -66.31
C THR A 120 8.75 -8.32 -65.35
N GLY A 121 9.29 -7.34 -64.63
CA GLY A 121 10.36 -7.54 -63.64
C GLY A 121 11.81 -7.53 -64.16
N GLU A 122 12.10 -6.93 -65.32
CA GLU A 122 13.47 -6.52 -65.67
C GLU A 122 13.79 -5.09 -65.19
N GLU A 123 15.08 -4.80 -64.95
CA GLU A 123 15.55 -3.48 -64.51
C GLU A 123 15.70 -2.49 -65.67
N VAL A 124 15.13 -1.28 -65.50
CA VAL A 124 15.46 -0.10 -66.30
C VAL A 124 16.13 0.95 -65.41
N PRO A 125 17.36 1.41 -65.71
CA PRO A 125 18.11 2.31 -64.83
C PRO A 125 17.51 3.72 -64.72
N ALA A 126 17.67 4.31 -63.54
CA ALA A 126 16.86 5.41 -63.04
C ALA A 126 16.97 6.78 -63.75
N LEU A 127 15.87 7.54 -63.62
CA LEU A 127 15.66 9.00 -63.61
C LEU A 127 16.58 9.93 -64.45
N LYS A 128 15.94 10.91 -65.09
CA LYS A 128 16.65 12.09 -65.61
C LYS A 128 15.98 13.45 -65.33
N TYR A 129 15.95 13.76 -64.03
CA TYR A 129 15.99 15.08 -63.40
C TYR A 129 14.93 16.16 -63.70
N PHE A 130 14.42 16.69 -62.58
CA PHE A 130 13.63 17.91 -62.45
C PHE A 130 14.54 19.15 -62.30
N PHE A 131 13.98 20.34 -62.58
CA PHE A 131 14.52 21.69 -62.40
C PHE A 131 13.31 22.66 -62.43
N ASP A 132 13.22 23.81 -61.75
CA ASP A 132 14.05 24.51 -60.75
C ASP A 132 13.07 25.13 -59.71
N LEU A 133 13.33 25.40 -58.42
CA LEU A 133 14.30 25.04 -57.35
C LEU A 133 13.64 25.58 -56.04
N ASP A 134 13.89 25.13 -54.80
CA ASP A 134 14.89 24.20 -54.25
C ASP A 134 14.33 23.55 -52.94
N LEU A 135 14.93 22.43 -52.50
CA LEU A 135 14.76 21.73 -51.20
C LEU A 135 13.36 21.54 -50.58
N ASP A 136 12.67 20.48 -50.99
CA ASP A 136 12.11 19.45 -50.09
C ASP A 136 12.10 18.10 -50.85
N GLU A 137 11.41 17.08 -50.34
CA GLU A 137 11.27 15.69 -50.87
C GLU A 137 12.48 14.75 -50.59
N GLY A 138 12.30 13.44 -50.34
CA GLY A 138 11.04 12.68 -50.25
C GLY A 138 10.89 11.55 -51.27
N ALA A 139 11.83 10.59 -51.32
CA ALA A 139 11.75 9.45 -52.23
C ALA A 139 11.81 8.10 -51.48
N ARG A 140 10.73 7.31 -51.55
CA ARG A 140 10.67 5.91 -51.08
C ARG A 140 10.34 4.98 -52.24
N PHE A 141 11.27 4.09 -52.58
CA PHE A 141 11.07 2.95 -53.47
C PHE A 141 11.98 1.80 -53.01
N GLU A 142 11.38 0.71 -52.53
CA GLU A 142 12.07 -0.55 -52.22
C GLU A 142 11.35 -1.72 -52.90
N ARG A 143 11.99 -2.89 -52.91
CA ARG A 143 11.79 -3.96 -53.89
C ARG A 143 11.27 -5.24 -53.22
N PHE A 144 10.29 -5.88 -53.86
CA PHE A 144 9.71 -7.16 -53.41
C PHE A 144 10.58 -8.35 -53.85
N ASP A 145 10.73 -9.34 -52.96
CA ASP A 145 11.33 -10.66 -53.24
C ASP A 145 10.35 -11.77 -52.80
N PRO A 146 9.87 -12.63 -53.72
CA PRO A 146 8.86 -13.64 -53.42
C PRO A 146 9.43 -14.95 -52.82
N SER A 147 10.61 -14.91 -52.20
CA SER A 147 11.23 -16.08 -51.53
C SER A 147 11.26 -16.04 -50.00
N ALA A 148 10.74 -14.97 -49.40
CA ALA A 148 10.45 -14.85 -47.96
C ALA A 148 8.94 -15.04 -47.68
N GLY A 149 8.57 -15.12 -46.39
CA GLY A 149 7.18 -15.33 -45.91
C GLY A 149 6.22 -14.16 -46.18
N LEU A 150 4.98 -14.29 -45.69
CA LEU A 150 3.86 -13.38 -45.99
C LEU A 150 3.83 -12.08 -45.17
N GLY A 151 4.99 -11.60 -44.70
CA GLY A 151 5.13 -10.34 -43.98
C GLY A 151 4.80 -9.11 -44.84
N GLY A 152 3.51 -8.73 -44.88
CA GLY A 152 3.06 -7.41 -45.35
C GLY A 152 1.84 -7.38 -46.29
N PHE A 153 0.68 -7.03 -45.72
CA PHE A 153 -0.54 -6.51 -46.38
C PHE A 153 -1.35 -7.43 -47.31
N GLN A 154 -2.29 -8.18 -46.71
CA GLN A 154 -3.70 -8.26 -47.15
C GLN A 154 -4.57 -7.95 -45.91
N SER A 155 -5.79 -7.42 -45.96
CA SER A 155 -6.92 -7.65 -46.86
C SER A 155 -7.61 -6.36 -47.36
N VAL A 156 -8.45 -6.47 -48.39
CA VAL A 156 -9.44 -5.44 -48.79
C VAL A 156 -10.77 -6.12 -49.15
N GLY A 157 -11.46 -6.70 -48.16
CA GLY A 157 -12.82 -7.23 -48.32
C GLY A 157 -13.91 -6.14 -48.30
N GLY A 158 -15.13 -6.48 -48.74
CA GLY A 158 -16.33 -5.70 -48.41
C GLY A 158 -17.40 -5.52 -49.49
N LEU A 159 -18.33 -6.49 -49.60
CA LEU A 159 -19.75 -6.23 -49.92
C LEU A 159 -20.64 -7.39 -49.41
N ASP A 160 -21.46 -7.13 -48.39
CA ASP A 160 -22.63 -7.95 -48.04
C ASP A 160 -23.94 -7.19 -48.42
N PRO A 161 -25.03 -7.84 -48.90
CA PRO A 161 -25.98 -7.18 -49.78
C PRO A 161 -27.29 -6.70 -49.12
N THR A 162 -27.35 -5.43 -48.73
CA THR A 162 -28.60 -4.78 -48.27
C THR A 162 -29.30 -3.92 -49.34
N SER A 163 -29.82 -4.53 -50.42
CA SER A 163 -31.08 -4.06 -51.05
C SER A 163 -31.68 -4.98 -52.12
N LEU A 164 -32.98 -5.29 -51.98
CA LEU A 164 -33.78 -5.81 -53.10
C LEU A 164 -34.17 -4.67 -54.06
N GLN A 165 -33.44 -4.50 -55.17
CA GLN A 165 -33.99 -3.91 -56.41
C GLN A 165 -33.04 -4.01 -57.62
N TYR A 166 -33.30 -4.91 -58.57
CA TYR A 166 -33.90 -4.57 -59.88
C TYR A 166 -34.04 -5.77 -60.83
N GLY A 167 -35.06 -5.70 -61.70
CA GLY A 167 -35.10 -6.29 -63.05
C GLY A 167 -34.57 -7.72 -63.28
N GLY A 168 -35.46 -8.72 -63.24
CA GLY A 168 -35.12 -10.07 -63.70
C GLY A 168 -34.83 -10.14 -65.20
N PHE A 169 -33.77 -10.87 -65.58
CA PHE A 169 -33.40 -11.11 -66.97
C PHE A 169 -33.91 -12.47 -67.49
N GLY A 170 -34.24 -12.51 -68.79
CA GLY A 170 -34.95 -13.63 -69.41
C GLY A 170 -34.10 -14.85 -69.75
N THR A 171 -34.76 -15.94 -70.12
CA THR A 171 -34.14 -17.21 -70.50
C THR A 171 -33.32 -17.08 -71.79
N GLY A 172 -32.01 -16.91 -71.65
CA GLY A 172 -30.99 -16.95 -72.71
C GLY A 172 -29.70 -17.58 -72.18
N GLY A 173 -28.95 -18.26 -73.05
CA GLY A 173 -27.73 -18.98 -72.65
C GLY A 173 -26.60 -18.07 -72.17
N ASN A 174 -25.62 -18.68 -71.49
CA ASN A 174 -24.41 -18.06 -70.93
C ASN A 174 -24.59 -17.24 -69.64
N ALA A 175 -25.50 -17.65 -68.76
CA ALA A 175 -25.30 -17.43 -67.33
C ALA A 175 -24.04 -18.21 -66.90
N ARG A 176 -22.90 -17.51 -66.76
CA ARG A 176 -21.78 -18.05 -65.99
C ARG A 176 -22.29 -18.20 -64.55
N LYS A 177 -22.12 -19.37 -63.95
CA LYS A 177 -22.12 -19.41 -62.48
C LYS A 177 -20.94 -18.54 -62.03
N PHE A 178 -21.16 -17.66 -61.06
CA PHE A 178 -20.11 -17.46 -60.08
C PHE A 178 -19.99 -18.80 -59.36
N VAL A 179 -18.94 -19.53 -59.72
CA VAL A 179 -18.25 -20.39 -58.77
C VAL A 179 -17.34 -19.41 -58.06
N ASP A 180 -17.45 -19.31 -56.74
CA ASP A 180 -16.51 -18.49 -55.98
C ASP A 180 -15.11 -19.11 -56.13
N GLU A 181 -14.07 -18.29 -56.28
CA GLU A 181 -12.71 -18.85 -56.31
C GLU A 181 -12.24 -19.23 -54.90
N LEU A 182 -12.91 -18.71 -53.85
CA LEU A 182 -12.82 -19.19 -52.47
C LEU A 182 -13.51 -20.56 -52.25
N ASP A 183 -14.56 -20.91 -53.02
CA ASP A 183 -15.24 -22.23 -52.96
C ASP A 183 -14.31 -23.41 -53.38
N ASN A 184 -13.14 -23.11 -53.93
CA ASN A 184 -12.19 -24.09 -54.49
C ASN A 184 -10.84 -24.16 -53.76
N ILE A 185 -10.57 -23.28 -52.77
CA ILE A 185 -9.42 -23.47 -51.89
C ILE A 185 -9.75 -24.64 -50.96
N GLN A 186 -9.08 -25.77 -51.16
CA GLN A 186 -9.20 -26.87 -50.21
C GLN A 186 -8.50 -26.47 -48.91
N ALA A 187 -9.06 -26.81 -47.75
CA ALA A 187 -8.52 -26.40 -46.44
C ALA A 187 -7.03 -26.78 -46.22
N ALA A 188 -6.50 -27.73 -46.99
CA ALA A 188 -5.08 -28.09 -47.04
C ALA A 188 -4.17 -27.10 -47.82
N SER A 189 -4.65 -25.90 -48.15
CA SER A 189 -3.87 -24.86 -48.84
C SER A 189 -4.20 -23.42 -48.40
N LEU A 190 -4.72 -23.24 -47.19
CA LEU A 190 -4.75 -21.94 -46.50
C LEU A 190 -3.48 -21.86 -45.62
N PRO A 191 -2.87 -20.67 -45.45
CA PRO A 191 -1.79 -20.47 -44.48
C PRO A 191 -2.36 -20.52 -43.04
N PRO A 192 -1.54 -20.77 -42.01
CA PRO A 192 -1.91 -20.41 -40.64
C PRO A 192 -2.13 -18.89 -40.51
N LEU A 193 -2.69 -18.44 -39.37
CA LEU A 193 -2.82 -17.02 -39.07
C LEU A 193 -1.51 -16.42 -38.56
N PHE A 194 -0.83 -17.16 -37.68
CA PHE A 194 0.47 -16.85 -37.07
C PHE A 194 1.60 -17.72 -37.64
N THR A 195 2.86 -17.31 -37.44
CA THR A 195 4.06 -18.03 -37.88
C THR A 195 5.20 -17.94 -36.85
N PRO A 196 6.22 -18.84 -36.90
CA PRO A 196 7.41 -18.76 -36.04
C PRO A 196 8.40 -17.62 -36.36
N ASP A 197 7.90 -16.50 -36.89
CA ASP A 197 8.61 -15.25 -37.20
C ASP A 197 7.67 -14.10 -36.78
N ASN A 198 8.17 -13.06 -36.08
CA ASN A 198 7.35 -11.95 -35.53
C ASN A 198 6.22 -11.45 -36.46
N ASP A 199 4.98 -11.65 -36.05
CA ASP A 199 3.74 -11.33 -36.75
C ASP A 199 3.02 -10.09 -36.15
N ASN A 200 1.95 -9.64 -36.83
CA ASN A 200 1.18 -8.46 -36.40
C ASN A 200 -0.31 -8.65 -36.75
N VAL A 201 -1.07 -9.20 -35.81
CA VAL A 201 -2.43 -9.73 -36.04
C VAL A 201 -3.48 -8.88 -35.34
N ASN A 202 -4.10 -7.97 -36.09
CA ASN A 202 -5.24 -7.20 -35.63
C ASN A 202 -6.56 -7.78 -36.18
N PHE A 203 -7.37 -8.39 -35.33
CA PHE A 203 -8.54 -9.17 -35.72
C PHE A 203 -9.65 -8.38 -36.44
N ALA A 204 -9.69 -7.04 -36.33
CA ALA A 204 -10.59 -6.22 -37.14
C ALA A 204 -10.32 -6.30 -38.66
N ASN A 205 -9.11 -6.74 -39.05
CA ASN A 205 -8.70 -6.96 -40.44
C ASN A 205 -8.71 -8.44 -40.85
N VAL A 206 -8.98 -9.36 -39.91
CA VAL A 206 -9.05 -10.80 -40.14
C VAL A 206 -10.46 -11.19 -40.64
N PHE A 207 -10.51 -12.20 -41.51
CA PHE A 207 -11.76 -12.71 -42.09
C PHE A 207 -11.75 -14.24 -42.05
N ALA A 208 -12.87 -14.85 -41.64
CA ALA A 208 -12.99 -16.30 -41.57
C ALA A 208 -12.65 -16.97 -42.92
N ARG A 209 -11.91 -18.09 -42.89
CA ARG A 209 -11.45 -18.87 -44.05
C ARG A 209 -10.42 -18.19 -44.97
N THR A 210 -9.80 -17.07 -44.59
CA THR A 210 -8.57 -16.60 -45.28
C THR A 210 -7.30 -17.24 -44.72
N TYR A 211 -7.41 -17.91 -43.57
CA TYR A 211 -6.38 -18.65 -42.84
C TYR A 211 -6.90 -20.04 -42.48
N LEU A 212 -6.07 -20.88 -41.87
CA LEU A 212 -6.40 -22.24 -41.44
C LEU A 212 -7.24 -22.22 -40.15
N ASP A 213 -8.55 -22.44 -40.27
CA ASP A 213 -9.48 -22.55 -39.14
C ASP A 213 -8.91 -23.45 -38.02
N GLY A 214 -8.64 -22.88 -36.84
CA GLY A 214 -8.07 -23.54 -35.66
C GLY A 214 -6.70 -23.01 -35.23
N THR A 215 -5.99 -22.22 -36.05
CA THR A 215 -4.67 -21.63 -35.70
C THR A 215 -4.77 -20.13 -35.34
N GLN A 216 -5.86 -19.70 -34.68
CA GLN A 216 -6.10 -18.30 -34.32
C GLN A 216 -6.07 -18.02 -32.81
N TYR A 217 -5.49 -18.95 -32.05
CA TYR A 217 -5.48 -19.00 -30.57
C TYR A 217 -4.08 -19.31 -30.01
N ASP A 218 -3.06 -19.17 -30.85
CA ASP A 218 -1.76 -19.83 -30.74
C ASP A 218 -0.78 -19.02 -31.62
N ALA A 219 0.03 -18.14 -31.01
CA ALA A 219 0.90 -17.18 -31.72
C ALA A 219 2.26 -17.77 -32.15
N LEU A 220 2.70 -18.87 -31.51
CA LEU A 220 3.95 -19.60 -31.77
C LEU A 220 5.20 -18.94 -31.14
N GLU A 221 6.31 -18.85 -31.89
CA GLU A 221 7.66 -18.82 -31.31
C GLU A 221 8.43 -17.51 -31.65
N GLY A 222 7.74 -16.37 -31.71
CA GLY A 222 8.37 -15.06 -31.96
C GLY A 222 7.57 -13.88 -31.40
N ASP A 223 8.29 -12.81 -31.02
CA ASP A 223 7.75 -11.61 -30.36
C ASP A 223 6.63 -10.91 -31.19
N ASP A 224 5.38 -11.15 -30.81
CA ASP A 224 4.19 -10.88 -31.61
C ASP A 224 3.38 -9.65 -31.13
N VAL A 225 2.53 -9.13 -32.01
CA VAL A 225 1.65 -7.99 -31.66
C VAL A 225 0.22 -8.27 -32.08
N VAL A 226 -0.61 -8.57 -31.09
CA VAL A 226 -1.97 -9.10 -31.24
C VAL A 226 -3.00 -8.08 -30.78
N THR A 227 -4.08 -7.92 -31.54
CA THR A 227 -5.30 -7.25 -31.07
C THR A 227 -6.50 -8.15 -31.33
N LEU A 228 -7.00 -8.77 -30.27
CA LEU A 228 -8.11 -9.72 -30.30
C LEU A 228 -9.44 -9.02 -30.67
N PRO A 229 -10.52 -9.77 -30.92
CA PRO A 229 -11.78 -9.19 -31.38
C PRO A 229 -12.47 -8.29 -30.35
N LEU A 230 -12.36 -6.97 -30.51
CA LEU A 230 -12.99 -5.96 -29.62
C LEU A 230 -14.54 -5.98 -29.52
N ASN A 231 -15.24 -6.97 -30.08
CA ASN A 231 -16.69 -7.26 -29.93
C ASN A 231 -17.14 -8.43 -30.83
N VAL A 232 -18.37 -8.91 -30.57
CA VAL A 232 -19.07 -9.99 -31.30
C VAL A 232 -19.09 -9.80 -32.83
N ALA A 233 -19.15 -8.57 -33.35
CA ALA A 233 -19.19 -8.35 -34.80
C ALA A 233 -17.80 -8.57 -35.45
N ILE A 234 -16.72 -8.25 -34.73
CA ILE A 234 -15.35 -8.55 -35.17
C ILE A 234 -15.07 -10.05 -35.03
N ALA A 235 -15.45 -10.67 -33.89
CA ALA A 235 -15.24 -12.10 -33.66
C ALA A 235 -15.93 -12.94 -34.77
N ALA A 236 -17.20 -12.63 -35.06
CA ALA A 236 -17.97 -13.29 -36.11
C ALA A 236 -17.49 -12.97 -37.55
N GLN A 237 -16.78 -11.86 -37.77
CA GLN A 237 -16.10 -11.59 -39.04
C GLN A 237 -14.84 -12.45 -39.20
N ALA A 238 -14.01 -12.51 -38.16
CA ALA A 238 -12.75 -13.23 -38.15
C ALA A 238 -12.92 -14.75 -38.09
N GLY A 239 -14.02 -15.24 -37.51
CA GLY A 239 -14.23 -16.68 -37.23
C GLY A 239 -13.70 -17.11 -35.85
N TYR A 240 -13.44 -16.14 -34.96
CA TYR A 240 -12.97 -16.34 -33.60
C TYR A 240 -14.16 -16.65 -32.66
N ASP A 241 -13.94 -17.54 -31.69
CA ASP A 241 -14.87 -17.84 -30.60
C ASP A 241 -14.25 -17.26 -29.31
N PRO A 242 -14.81 -16.19 -28.71
CA PRO A 242 -14.23 -15.56 -27.51
C PRO A 242 -14.14 -16.49 -26.30
N LEU A 243 -14.93 -17.57 -26.27
CA LEU A 243 -14.91 -18.56 -25.19
C LEU A 243 -13.80 -19.61 -25.36
N HIS A 244 -12.70 -19.26 -26.01
CA HIS A 244 -11.56 -20.13 -26.27
C HIS A 244 -10.26 -19.38 -25.93
N ASP A 245 -9.52 -19.96 -25.00
CA ASP A 245 -8.20 -19.59 -24.54
C ASP A 245 -7.27 -19.17 -25.70
N PHE A 246 -6.56 -18.06 -25.55
CA PHE A 246 -5.51 -17.59 -26.46
C PHE A 246 -4.13 -17.76 -25.81
N HIS A 247 -3.12 -18.18 -26.59
CA HIS A 247 -1.75 -18.40 -26.14
C HIS A 247 -0.74 -17.60 -26.99
N GLY A 248 0.19 -16.89 -26.33
CA GLY A 248 1.42 -16.39 -26.96
C GLY A 248 2.33 -17.57 -27.35
N ASN A 249 2.64 -18.44 -26.38
CA ASN A 249 3.56 -19.59 -26.39
C ASN A 249 5.04 -19.26 -26.19
N GLY A 250 5.60 -18.22 -26.81
CA GLY A 250 7.05 -18.04 -26.80
C GLY A 250 7.61 -16.86 -27.60
N GLY A 251 8.17 -15.88 -26.90
CA GLY A 251 8.57 -14.59 -27.47
C GLY A 251 8.04 -13.46 -26.59
N ASN A 252 8.46 -12.22 -26.82
CA ASN A 252 7.99 -11.07 -26.04
C ASN A 252 6.73 -10.45 -26.68
N ASP A 253 5.56 -10.92 -26.30
CA ASP A 253 4.28 -10.62 -26.94
C ASP A 253 3.61 -9.34 -26.40
N PHE A 254 2.84 -8.68 -27.28
CA PHE A 254 1.95 -7.57 -26.91
C PHE A 254 0.51 -7.89 -27.32
N ILE A 255 -0.33 -8.28 -26.36
CA ILE A 255 -1.69 -8.77 -26.57
C ILE A 255 -2.70 -7.75 -26.01
N VAL A 256 -3.67 -7.33 -26.84
CA VAL A 256 -4.77 -6.44 -26.40
C VAL A 256 -6.14 -7.07 -26.68
N SER A 257 -7.00 -7.15 -25.67
CA SER A 257 -8.31 -7.82 -25.72
C SER A 257 -9.52 -6.88 -25.89
N GLY A 258 -10.75 -7.41 -25.72
CA GLY A 258 -12.01 -6.74 -26.03
C GLY A 258 -12.89 -6.38 -24.84
N GLY A 259 -14.18 -6.17 -25.14
CA GLY A 259 -15.25 -6.11 -24.12
C GLY A 259 -15.94 -7.46 -24.02
N PHE A 260 -15.23 -8.43 -23.46
CA PHE A 260 -15.55 -9.85 -23.39
C PHE A 260 -14.98 -10.45 -22.10
N ASP A 261 -15.53 -11.58 -21.68
CA ASP A 261 -14.87 -12.49 -20.73
C ASP A 261 -13.79 -13.27 -21.53
N ASP A 262 -12.62 -12.66 -21.76
CA ASP A 262 -11.49 -13.20 -22.52
C ASP A 262 -10.55 -14.04 -21.61
N LYS A 263 -9.76 -14.94 -22.20
CA LYS A 263 -8.80 -15.79 -21.47
C LYS A 263 -7.49 -15.93 -22.24
N ILE A 264 -6.39 -15.48 -21.65
CA ILE A 264 -5.14 -15.18 -22.34
C ILE A 264 -3.95 -15.69 -21.52
N PHE A 265 -3.04 -16.39 -22.18
CA PHE A 265 -1.74 -16.80 -21.66
C PHE A 265 -0.62 -16.15 -22.49
N GLY A 266 0.44 -15.68 -21.85
CA GLY A 266 1.72 -15.38 -22.52
C GLY A 266 2.52 -16.65 -22.80
N ASP A 267 2.59 -17.51 -21.78
CA ASP A 267 3.35 -18.76 -21.62
C ASP A 267 4.87 -18.57 -21.40
N ALA A 268 5.62 -17.84 -22.25
CA ALA A 268 7.09 -17.73 -22.10
C ALA A 268 7.77 -16.56 -22.86
N GLY A 269 8.06 -15.46 -22.15
CA GLY A 269 8.70 -14.25 -22.66
C GLY A 269 8.62 -13.14 -21.62
N ASP A 270 9.14 -11.93 -21.88
CA ASP A 270 8.74 -10.76 -21.09
C ASP A 270 7.53 -10.12 -21.81
N ASP A 271 6.32 -10.47 -21.39
CA ASP A 271 5.05 -10.27 -22.11
C ASP A 271 4.23 -9.08 -21.61
N VAL A 272 3.32 -8.55 -22.45
CA VAL A 272 2.42 -7.45 -22.11
C VAL A 272 0.99 -7.77 -22.55
N ILE A 273 0.10 -8.00 -21.58
CA ILE A 273 -1.30 -8.35 -21.79
C ILE A 273 -2.20 -7.28 -21.19
N GLN A 274 -2.99 -6.61 -22.04
CA GLN A 274 -4.01 -5.65 -21.61
C GLN A 274 -5.39 -6.09 -22.08
N SER A 275 -6.29 -6.43 -21.15
CA SER A 275 -7.69 -6.69 -21.46
C SER A 275 -8.55 -5.42 -21.40
N GLY A 276 -9.84 -5.48 -21.05
CA GLY A 276 -10.79 -4.42 -21.45
C GLY A 276 -12.00 -4.19 -20.53
N ASP A 277 -13.20 -4.60 -21.00
CA ASP A 277 -14.42 -4.58 -20.18
C ASP A 277 -14.86 -6.06 -20.02
N GLY A 278 -14.59 -6.71 -18.88
CA GLY A 278 -14.54 -8.17 -18.84
C GLY A 278 -14.93 -8.87 -17.53
N ALA A 279 -14.51 -10.12 -17.49
CA ALA A 279 -14.33 -10.98 -16.31
C ALA A 279 -13.21 -11.95 -16.72
N ASP A 280 -12.04 -11.36 -16.91
CA ASP A 280 -10.94 -11.88 -17.70
C ASP A 280 -10.08 -12.88 -16.91
N THR A 281 -9.28 -13.66 -17.61
CA THR A 281 -8.25 -14.49 -16.98
C THR A 281 -6.94 -14.34 -17.75
N LEU A 282 -5.97 -13.67 -17.12
CA LEU A 282 -4.65 -13.38 -17.65
C LEU A 282 -3.60 -14.19 -16.87
N ASP A 283 -2.65 -14.78 -17.59
CA ASP A 283 -1.64 -15.70 -17.06
C ASP A 283 -0.33 -15.39 -17.82
N GLY A 284 0.70 -14.92 -17.12
CA GLY A 284 1.99 -14.52 -17.69
C GLY A 284 2.76 -15.75 -18.18
N GLY A 285 3.57 -16.34 -17.29
CA GLY A 285 4.23 -17.63 -17.52
C GLY A 285 5.68 -17.69 -17.02
N GLU A 286 6.62 -18.08 -17.90
CA GLU A 286 8.07 -17.93 -17.66
C GLU A 286 8.53 -16.54 -18.17
N GLY A 287 8.63 -15.51 -17.31
CA GLY A 287 8.69 -14.13 -17.83
C GLY A 287 9.19 -12.98 -16.94
N SER A 288 8.67 -11.78 -17.22
CA SER A 288 8.86 -10.51 -16.49
C SER A 288 7.80 -9.53 -17.00
N ASP A 289 6.56 -9.85 -16.66
CA ASP A 289 5.38 -9.58 -17.48
C ASP A 289 4.60 -8.34 -17.02
N SER A 290 3.67 -7.87 -17.85
CA SER A 290 2.79 -6.75 -17.50
C SER A 290 1.34 -7.04 -17.86
N LEU A 291 0.52 -7.25 -16.82
CA LEU A 291 -0.86 -7.70 -16.93
C LEU A 291 -1.81 -6.60 -16.46
N MET A 292 -2.85 -6.29 -17.24
CA MET A 292 -3.84 -5.24 -16.94
C MET A 292 -5.26 -5.74 -17.23
N GLY A 293 -6.06 -5.98 -16.17
CA GLY A 293 -7.47 -6.41 -16.27
C GLY A 293 -8.40 -5.29 -16.78
N MET A 294 -8.15 -4.07 -16.28
CA MET A 294 -8.78 -2.78 -16.64
C MET A 294 -10.20 -2.53 -16.13
N GLY A 295 -11.07 -3.54 -16.00
CA GLY A 295 -12.45 -3.31 -15.58
C GLY A 295 -13.35 -4.52 -15.69
N GLY A 296 -13.52 -5.22 -14.58
CA GLY A 296 -14.13 -6.54 -14.53
C GLY A 296 -13.99 -7.15 -13.14
N ALA A 297 -14.33 -8.44 -13.04
CA ALA A 297 -13.95 -9.23 -11.88
C ALA A 297 -12.99 -10.29 -12.40
N ASP A 298 -11.73 -9.88 -12.50
CA ASP A 298 -10.71 -10.50 -13.31
C ASP A 298 -9.83 -11.44 -12.47
N THR A 299 -8.97 -12.21 -13.13
CA THR A 299 -7.98 -13.07 -12.48
C THR A 299 -6.65 -12.94 -13.20
N LEU A 300 -5.64 -12.40 -12.51
CA LEU A 300 -4.29 -12.17 -13.03
C LEU A 300 -3.32 -13.09 -12.28
N LEU A 301 -2.46 -13.79 -13.02
CA LEU A 301 -1.37 -14.62 -12.51
C LEU A 301 -0.08 -14.20 -13.21
N GLY A 302 0.96 -13.84 -12.46
CA GLY A 302 2.29 -13.52 -12.98
C GLY A 302 3.01 -14.78 -13.47
N GLY A 303 3.77 -15.43 -12.59
CA GLY A 303 4.37 -16.74 -12.84
C GLY A 303 5.74 -16.94 -12.21
N ASP A 304 6.70 -17.35 -13.03
CA ASP A 304 8.14 -17.35 -12.72
C ASP A 304 8.70 -16.01 -13.25
N GLY A 305 8.78 -14.93 -12.45
CA GLY A 305 8.89 -13.59 -13.04
C GLY A 305 9.27 -12.41 -12.14
N LYS A 306 9.16 -11.20 -12.70
CA LYS A 306 9.34 -9.91 -12.02
C LYS A 306 8.32 -8.94 -12.59
N ASP A 307 7.09 -9.15 -12.17
CA ASP A 307 5.92 -8.85 -12.94
C ASP A 307 5.23 -7.58 -12.44
N PHE A 308 4.42 -6.98 -13.31
CA PHE A 308 3.68 -5.75 -13.05
C PHE A 308 2.18 -5.99 -13.32
N LEU A 309 1.44 -6.25 -12.25
CA LEU A 309 0.04 -6.68 -12.30
C LEU A 309 -0.89 -5.56 -11.84
N PHE A 310 -1.95 -5.34 -12.60
CA PHE A 310 -2.92 -4.27 -12.38
C PHE A 310 -4.33 -4.81 -12.61
N GLY A 311 -5.14 -4.91 -11.55
CA GLY A 311 -6.56 -5.30 -11.65
C GLY A 311 -7.35 -4.19 -12.35
N GLY A 312 -7.85 -3.24 -11.57
CA GLY A 312 -8.24 -1.91 -12.02
C GLY A 312 -9.58 -1.43 -11.49
N GLY A 313 -10.54 -2.33 -11.26
CA GLY A 313 -11.78 -2.00 -10.56
C GLY A 313 -13.03 -2.80 -10.97
N ASP A 314 -13.99 -2.84 -10.04
CA ASP A 314 -14.69 -4.07 -9.63
C ASP A 314 -13.70 -5.04 -8.93
N ALA A 315 -14.09 -6.25 -8.50
CA ALA A 315 -13.36 -7.01 -7.48
C ALA A 315 -12.51 -8.18 -8.04
N ASP A 316 -11.19 -8.07 -7.89
CA ASP A 316 -10.20 -8.86 -8.62
C ASP A 316 -9.45 -9.90 -7.77
N ILE A 317 -8.81 -10.86 -8.45
CA ILE A 317 -7.90 -11.84 -7.85
C ILE A 317 -6.55 -11.75 -8.56
N ILE A 318 -5.49 -11.37 -7.83
CA ILE A 318 -4.15 -11.21 -8.38
C ILE A 318 -3.14 -12.05 -7.59
N ASN A 319 -2.33 -12.83 -8.30
CA ASN A 319 -1.15 -13.52 -7.76
C ASN A 319 0.09 -13.09 -8.54
N GLY A 320 1.15 -12.73 -7.82
CA GLY A 320 2.50 -12.61 -8.38
C GLY A 320 3.06 -13.99 -8.74
N GLY A 321 3.95 -14.53 -7.91
CA GLY A 321 4.45 -15.90 -8.04
C GLY A 321 5.79 -16.14 -7.35
N ASP A 322 6.80 -16.55 -8.12
CA ASP A 322 8.20 -16.69 -7.67
C ASP A 322 9.04 -15.50 -8.23
N ASP A 323 9.92 -14.91 -7.40
CA ASP A 323 10.74 -13.67 -7.61
C ASP A 323 9.98 -12.32 -7.36
N ASP A 324 10.68 -11.19 -7.13
CA ASP A 324 10.03 -9.95 -6.58
C ASP A 324 9.08 -9.17 -7.52
N ASP A 325 7.81 -9.00 -7.12
CA ASP A 325 6.71 -8.50 -7.96
C ASP A 325 6.16 -7.09 -7.59
N SER A 326 5.23 -6.58 -8.41
CA SER A 326 4.52 -5.32 -8.18
C SER A 326 3.03 -5.42 -8.57
N ILE A 327 2.14 -5.36 -7.58
CA ILE A 327 0.71 -5.65 -7.67
C ILE A 327 -0.14 -4.44 -7.26
N PHE A 328 -1.15 -4.10 -8.05
CA PHE A 328 -2.10 -3.00 -7.80
C PHE A 328 -3.54 -3.48 -8.02
N GLY A 329 -4.41 -3.33 -7.01
CA GLY A 329 -5.86 -3.60 -7.12
C GLY A 329 -6.63 -2.44 -7.77
N GLU A 330 -6.53 -1.25 -7.15
CA GLU A 330 -7.27 0.00 -7.43
C GLU A 330 -8.72 0.04 -6.89
N ASP A 331 -9.76 0.14 -7.72
CA ASP A 331 -11.16 0.44 -7.30
C ASP A 331 -11.97 -0.86 -6.99
N GLY A 332 -11.52 -1.67 -6.02
CA GLY A 332 -11.95 -3.07 -5.83
C GLY A 332 -12.53 -3.51 -4.47
N ASP A 333 -12.52 -4.81 -4.20
CA ASP A 333 -12.76 -5.51 -2.90
C ASP A 333 -11.86 -6.77 -2.99
N ASP A 334 -10.55 -6.56 -3.09
CA ASP A 334 -9.66 -7.42 -3.88
C ASP A 334 -9.00 -8.55 -3.08
N THR A 335 -8.40 -9.51 -3.79
CA THR A 335 -7.54 -10.55 -3.21
C THR A 335 -6.19 -10.55 -3.89
N LEU A 336 -5.18 -10.04 -3.19
CA LEU A 336 -3.82 -9.83 -3.69
C LEU A 336 -2.84 -10.75 -2.95
N LEU A 337 -1.92 -11.37 -3.69
CA LEU A 337 -0.99 -12.39 -3.21
C LEU A 337 0.38 -12.19 -3.86
N GLY A 338 1.47 -12.07 -3.09
CA GLY A 338 2.84 -12.05 -3.61
C GLY A 338 3.39 -13.45 -3.89
N ASP A 339 3.11 -14.40 -2.98
CA ASP A 339 3.65 -15.77 -2.89
C ASP A 339 5.14 -15.83 -2.45
N ALA A 340 6.11 -15.48 -3.30
CA ALA A 340 7.54 -15.75 -3.00
C ALA A 340 8.57 -14.79 -3.65
N GLY A 341 8.49 -13.50 -3.34
CA GLY A 341 9.42 -12.48 -3.83
C GLY A 341 10.07 -11.58 -2.75
N ASN A 342 9.87 -10.27 -2.91
CA ASN A 342 10.17 -9.15 -1.98
C ASN A 342 9.25 -8.01 -2.43
N ASP A 343 7.95 -8.23 -2.23
CA ASP A 343 6.92 -7.78 -3.15
C ASP A 343 6.39 -6.40 -2.81
N THR A 344 5.80 -5.70 -3.78
CA THR A 344 5.14 -4.41 -3.53
C THR A 344 3.68 -4.51 -3.91
N ILE A 345 2.78 -4.49 -2.92
CA ILE A 345 1.34 -4.72 -3.10
C ILE A 345 0.55 -3.53 -2.58
N GLU A 346 -0.26 -2.93 -3.45
CA GLU A 346 -1.14 -1.79 -3.12
C GLU A 346 -2.60 -2.13 -3.44
N GLY A 347 -3.43 -2.29 -2.39
CA GLY A 347 -4.88 -2.54 -2.50
C GLY A 347 -5.59 -1.35 -3.15
N SER A 348 -5.69 -0.26 -2.38
CA SER A 348 -6.13 1.10 -2.75
C SER A 348 -7.49 1.51 -2.21
N ALA A 349 -8.60 0.96 -2.72
CA ALA A 349 -9.92 1.59 -2.58
C ALA A 349 -11.12 0.63 -2.41
N GLY A 350 -10.95 -0.44 -1.63
CA GLY A 350 -12.05 -1.21 -1.05
C GLY A 350 -11.62 -2.01 0.15
N ASN A 351 -12.29 -3.11 0.48
CA ASN A 351 -12.00 -3.90 1.68
C ASN A 351 -11.08 -5.07 1.31
N ASP A 352 -9.80 -4.76 1.13
CA ASP A 352 -8.85 -5.61 0.39
C ASP A 352 -8.24 -6.71 1.27
N LYS A 353 -7.94 -7.87 0.66
CA LYS A 353 -7.24 -8.98 1.32
C LYS A 353 -5.87 -9.20 0.68
N ILE A 354 -4.85 -8.68 1.34
CA ILE A 354 -3.44 -8.74 0.94
C ILE A 354 -2.75 -9.92 1.63
N ASN A 355 -1.78 -10.53 0.95
CA ASN A 355 -0.81 -11.48 1.49
C ASN A 355 0.53 -11.19 0.80
N GLY A 356 1.60 -10.98 1.56
CA GLY A 356 2.97 -11.02 1.03
C GLY A 356 3.34 -12.47 0.70
N GLY A 357 4.23 -13.06 1.48
CA GLY A 357 4.42 -14.50 1.53
C GLY A 357 5.79 -14.92 2.09
N LEU A 358 6.80 -14.98 1.21
CA LEU A 358 8.16 -15.43 1.56
C LEU A 358 9.22 -14.49 0.98
N GLY A 359 9.27 -13.28 1.51
CA GLY A 359 10.12 -12.18 1.07
C GLY A 359 10.10 -11.05 2.09
N ALA A 360 10.89 -10.00 1.91
CA ALA A 360 10.73 -8.77 2.69
C ALA A 360 9.84 -7.80 1.91
N ASP A 361 8.56 -7.79 2.24
CA ASP A 361 7.47 -7.26 1.41
C ASP A 361 7.02 -5.86 1.86
N ILE A 362 6.34 -5.14 0.97
CA ILE A 362 5.79 -3.80 1.18
C ILE A 362 4.31 -3.82 0.83
N LEU A 363 3.45 -3.76 1.85
CA LEU A 363 2.02 -4.04 1.76
C LEU A 363 1.19 -2.82 2.22
N HIS A 364 0.36 -2.29 1.32
CA HIS A 364 -0.45 -1.08 1.53
C HIS A 364 -1.95 -1.33 1.28
N GLY A 365 -2.80 -1.23 2.31
CA GLY A 365 -4.27 -1.28 2.14
C GLY A 365 -4.85 0.00 1.53
N ASN A 366 -4.38 1.15 2.04
CA ASN A 366 -4.82 2.52 1.77
C ASN A 366 -6.19 2.91 2.34
N THR A 367 -7.32 2.48 1.73
CA THR A 367 -8.65 3.04 2.07
C THR A 367 -9.81 2.04 2.06
N GLY A 368 -10.04 1.40 3.21
CA GLY A 368 -10.96 0.27 3.27
C GLY A 368 -11.39 -0.19 4.65
N ALA A 369 -11.25 -1.50 4.86
CA ALA A 369 -11.37 -2.22 6.13
C ALA A 369 -10.58 -3.52 5.96
N ASP A 370 -9.27 -3.37 5.89
CA ASP A 370 -8.40 -4.24 5.10
C ASP A 370 -7.84 -5.40 5.92
N THR A 371 -7.40 -6.46 5.25
CA THR A 371 -6.78 -7.63 5.87
C THR A 371 -5.42 -7.88 5.23
N ILE A 372 -4.35 -7.52 5.94
CA ILE A 372 -2.97 -7.57 5.48
C ILE A 372 -2.19 -8.60 6.30
N ASN A 373 -1.38 -9.41 5.64
CA ASN A 373 -0.59 -10.49 6.25
C ASN A 373 0.78 -10.59 5.54
N GLY A 374 1.90 -10.46 6.27
CA GLY A 374 3.25 -10.61 5.70
C GLY A 374 3.67 -12.08 5.50
N GLU A 375 3.29 -12.94 6.45
CA GLU A 375 3.72 -14.34 6.64
C GLU A 375 5.19 -14.53 7.05
N GLY A 376 6.19 -13.95 6.38
CA GLY A 376 7.57 -14.39 6.58
C GLY A 376 8.69 -13.59 5.93
N GLY A 377 8.84 -12.34 6.36
CA GLY A 377 9.89 -11.42 5.94
C GLY A 377 10.52 -10.56 7.04
N ASP A 378 11.15 -9.46 6.62
CA ASP A 378 11.35 -8.27 7.45
C ASP A 378 10.41 -7.20 6.84
N ASP A 379 9.10 -7.31 7.09
CA ASP A 379 8.04 -6.74 6.24
C ASP A 379 7.66 -5.30 6.60
N GLN A 380 7.02 -4.57 5.67
CA GLN A 380 6.45 -3.25 5.91
C GLN A 380 4.95 -3.19 5.56
N LEU A 381 4.10 -3.13 6.57
CA LEU A 381 2.64 -3.10 6.46
C LEU A 381 2.07 -1.72 6.82
N ASP A 382 1.12 -1.22 6.03
CA ASP A 382 0.40 0.05 6.27
C ASP A 382 -1.09 -0.12 5.91
N GLY A 383 -1.99 -0.11 6.91
CA GLY A 383 -3.43 -0.21 6.71
C GLY A 383 -3.97 1.03 5.99
N GLY A 384 -3.77 2.19 6.62
CA GLY A 384 -3.99 3.50 6.01
C GLY A 384 -5.17 4.24 6.64
N THR A 385 -6.38 4.03 6.12
CA THR A 385 -7.61 4.53 6.73
C THR A 385 -8.74 3.51 6.61
N GLY A 386 -9.18 2.93 7.73
CA GLY A 386 -10.20 1.89 7.69
C GLY A 386 -10.70 1.42 9.06
N ALA A 387 -10.55 0.13 9.31
CA ALA A 387 -10.79 -0.57 10.58
C ALA A 387 -10.16 -1.96 10.45
N ASP A 388 -8.82 -1.95 10.39
CA ASP A 388 -8.04 -2.89 9.60
C ASP A 388 -7.53 -4.06 10.44
N THR A 389 -7.03 -5.11 9.80
CA THR A 389 -6.44 -6.29 10.47
C THR A 389 -5.11 -6.63 9.84
N LEU A 390 -4.04 -6.45 10.62
CA LEU A 390 -2.65 -6.57 10.19
C LEU A 390 -1.96 -7.65 11.04
N GLU A 391 -1.28 -8.59 10.39
CA GLU A 391 -0.44 -9.63 10.99
C GLU A 391 0.90 -9.61 10.25
N GLY A 392 2.02 -9.33 10.93
CA GLY A 392 3.35 -9.34 10.32
C GLY A 392 3.73 -10.77 9.95
N GLY A 393 4.16 -11.52 10.97
CA GLY A 393 4.28 -12.97 10.91
C GLY A 393 5.58 -13.47 11.53
N ALA A 394 6.69 -13.38 10.80
CA ALA A 394 7.92 -14.09 11.13
C ALA A 394 9.21 -13.43 10.65
N GLY A 395 9.50 -12.23 11.17
CA GLY A 395 10.84 -11.64 11.18
C GLY A 395 10.84 -10.28 11.88
N LYS A 396 11.31 -9.21 11.22
CA LYS A 396 11.38 -7.87 11.84
C LYS A 396 10.49 -6.90 11.13
N ASP A 397 9.22 -6.95 11.51
CA ASP A 397 8.13 -6.34 10.78
C ASP A 397 7.88 -4.90 11.26
N LYS A 398 7.53 -4.03 10.32
CA LYS A 398 7.15 -2.65 10.59
C LYS A 398 5.70 -2.44 10.21
N ILE A 399 4.85 -2.21 11.21
CA ILE A 399 3.40 -2.23 11.04
C ILE A 399 2.80 -0.88 11.44
N ASN A 400 1.91 -0.34 10.61
CA ASN A 400 1.13 0.87 10.89
C ASN A 400 -0.35 0.61 10.60
N GLY A 401 -1.23 0.71 11.59
CA GLY A 401 -2.70 0.68 11.37
C GLY A 401 -3.14 1.93 10.62
N GLY A 402 -2.91 3.10 11.25
CA GLY A 402 -2.99 4.41 10.61
C GLY A 402 -4.16 5.25 11.11
N ALA A 403 -5.37 4.95 10.66
CA ALA A 403 -6.57 5.72 11.01
C ALA A 403 -7.85 4.88 10.89
N GLY A 404 -8.01 3.92 11.80
CA GLY A 404 -9.23 3.14 11.96
C GLY A 404 -9.50 2.77 13.42
N VAL A 405 -10.05 1.58 13.64
CA VAL A 405 -10.04 0.90 14.95
C VAL A 405 -9.46 -0.45 14.63
N ASP A 406 -8.15 -0.50 14.72
CA ASP A 406 -7.32 -1.44 13.98
C ASP A 406 -6.88 -2.59 14.88
N LYS A 407 -6.53 -3.72 14.26
CA LYS A 407 -6.14 -4.95 14.94
C LYS A 407 -4.78 -5.36 14.44
N ILE A 408 -3.78 -5.32 15.31
CA ILE A 408 -2.39 -5.50 14.91
C ILE A 408 -1.74 -6.64 15.70
N LYS A 409 -1.00 -7.48 14.99
CA LYS A 409 -0.12 -8.51 15.54
C LYS A 409 1.26 -8.37 14.89
N GLY A 410 2.31 -8.31 15.69
CA GLY A 410 3.70 -8.45 15.22
C GLY A 410 3.92 -9.87 14.70
N GLY A 411 4.28 -10.78 15.61
CA GLY A 411 4.25 -12.22 15.37
C GLY A 411 5.40 -12.95 16.04
N THR A 412 6.56 -13.00 15.36
CA THR A 412 7.79 -13.53 15.95
C THR A 412 9.05 -12.85 15.40
N GLU A 413 9.67 -11.96 16.19
CA GLU A 413 11.11 -11.76 16.37
C GLU A 413 11.43 -10.38 17.01
N SER A 414 11.25 -9.24 16.32
CA SER A 414 11.33 -7.89 16.95
C SER A 414 10.73 -6.81 16.05
N ASP A 415 9.57 -6.28 16.41
CA ASP A 415 8.70 -5.52 15.51
C ASP A 415 8.53 -4.04 15.92
N ASP A 416 8.24 -3.16 14.93
CA ASP A 416 8.09 -1.70 15.08
C ASP A 416 6.65 -1.30 14.73
N ILE A 417 5.77 -1.33 15.74
CA ILE A 417 4.31 -1.31 15.61
C ILE A 417 3.72 0.04 16.04
N SER A 418 2.90 0.62 15.17
CA SER A 418 2.13 1.84 15.40
C SER A 418 0.64 1.60 15.18
N GLY A 419 -0.19 1.97 16.16
CA GLY A 419 -1.65 2.05 16.02
C GLY A 419 -2.06 3.20 15.10
N GLY A 420 -2.65 4.26 15.66
CA GLY A 420 -3.12 5.38 14.82
C GLY A 420 -3.44 6.66 15.57
N ALA A 421 -4.73 7.02 15.54
CA ALA A 421 -5.28 8.26 16.15
C ALA A 421 -6.71 8.04 16.71
N ASP A 422 -7.09 6.78 16.83
CA ASP A 422 -8.37 6.21 17.26
C ASP A 422 -8.04 4.91 18.04
N GLY A 423 -9.03 4.19 18.59
CA GLY A 423 -8.78 3.20 19.67
C GLY A 423 -8.45 1.78 19.22
N ASP A 424 -7.18 1.37 19.31
CA ASP A 424 -6.64 0.16 18.65
C ASP A 424 -6.43 -1.07 19.57
N ASP A 425 -6.18 -2.25 18.97
CA ASP A 425 -6.04 -3.56 19.62
C ASP A 425 -4.75 -4.26 19.12
N ILE A 426 -3.63 -4.10 19.85
CA ILE A 426 -2.25 -4.36 19.41
C ILE A 426 -1.55 -5.42 20.29
N HIS A 427 -0.93 -6.41 19.63
CA HIS A 427 -0.07 -7.43 20.24
C HIS A 427 1.31 -7.47 19.57
N GLY A 428 2.41 -7.59 20.34
CA GLY A 428 3.71 -8.00 19.81
C GLY A 428 3.78 -9.51 19.50
N ASP A 429 3.12 -10.32 20.35
CA ASP A 429 3.17 -11.78 20.43
C ASP A 429 4.50 -12.35 20.98
N VAL A 430 5.62 -12.29 20.23
CA VAL A 430 6.88 -12.94 20.64
C VAL A 430 8.11 -12.19 20.08
N GLY A 431 8.56 -11.13 20.76
CA GLY A 431 9.74 -10.39 20.35
C GLY A 431 10.43 -9.59 21.46
N ASP A 432 11.36 -8.73 21.06
CA ASP A 432 11.82 -7.59 21.87
C ASP A 432 11.22 -6.36 21.16
N ASP A 433 9.91 -6.13 21.33
CA ASP A 433 9.05 -5.36 20.42
C ASP A 433 8.89 -3.89 20.82
N ILE A 434 8.55 -3.03 19.85
CA ILE A 434 8.27 -1.60 20.08
C ILE A 434 6.81 -1.33 19.71
N LEU A 435 5.98 -1.04 20.70
CA LEU A 435 4.54 -0.79 20.54
C LEU A 435 4.21 0.68 20.80
N ASN A 436 3.42 1.31 19.92
CA ASN A 436 3.00 2.70 20.09
C ASN A 436 1.53 2.91 19.69
N GLY A 437 0.64 3.09 20.69
CA GLY A 437 -0.77 3.44 20.46
C GLY A 437 -0.94 4.83 19.83
N ASN A 438 0.02 5.74 20.07
CA ASN A 438 0.04 7.17 19.73
C ASN A 438 -1.08 8.01 20.37
N GLY A 439 -2.34 7.56 20.28
CA GLY A 439 -3.46 8.17 20.97
C GLY A 439 -4.82 7.72 20.45
N GLY A 440 -5.53 6.99 21.31
CA GLY A 440 -6.92 6.61 21.09
C GLY A 440 -7.61 6.23 22.40
N LYS A 441 -7.73 4.92 22.61
CA LYS A 441 -8.19 4.23 23.81
C LYS A 441 -7.78 2.76 23.69
N ASP A 442 -6.49 2.55 23.85
CA ASP A 442 -5.77 1.48 23.17
C ASP A 442 -5.59 0.27 24.08
N PHE A 443 -5.50 -0.92 23.49
CA PHE A 443 -5.11 -2.16 24.16
C PHE A 443 -3.76 -2.58 23.62
N LEU A 444 -2.72 -2.50 24.45
CA LEU A 444 -1.33 -2.81 24.10
C LEU A 444 -0.85 -4.00 24.93
N PHE A 445 -0.36 -5.03 24.24
CA PHE A 445 0.20 -6.25 24.85
C PHE A 445 1.57 -6.56 24.23
N GLY A 446 2.63 -6.66 25.03
CA GLY A 446 3.93 -7.17 24.58
C GLY A 446 3.91 -8.69 24.34
N ASP A 447 3.40 -9.42 25.33
CA ASP A 447 3.21 -10.87 25.44
C ASP A 447 4.46 -11.70 25.84
N ASP A 448 5.49 -11.88 24.99
CA ASP A 448 6.56 -12.90 25.18
C ASP A 448 8.00 -12.43 24.80
N GLY A 449 8.45 -11.28 25.32
CA GLY A 449 9.88 -10.94 25.46
C GLY A 449 10.10 -9.56 26.10
N ASN A 450 11.17 -8.82 25.74
CA ASN A 450 11.58 -7.59 26.43
C ASN A 450 11.12 -6.32 25.66
N ASP A 451 9.96 -5.78 26.02
CA ASP A 451 9.21 -4.85 25.15
C ASP A 451 9.30 -3.36 25.55
N GLU A 452 9.23 -2.45 24.57
CA GLU A 452 9.25 -0.99 24.73
C GLU A 452 7.89 -0.38 24.31
N ILE A 453 6.98 -0.18 25.27
CA ILE A 453 5.56 0.15 25.01
C ILE A 453 5.25 1.63 25.31
N TYR A 454 4.54 2.29 24.39
CA TYR A 454 4.12 3.69 24.47
C TYR A 454 2.59 3.81 24.31
N GLY A 455 1.87 4.17 25.37
CA GLY A 455 0.41 4.42 25.33
C GLY A 455 0.03 5.70 24.59
N GLY A 456 0.68 6.82 24.91
CA GLY A 456 0.57 8.08 24.16
C GLY A 456 -0.51 9.04 24.66
N GLN A 457 -1.71 9.03 24.05
CA GLN A 457 -2.80 9.99 24.34
C GLN A 457 -4.18 9.33 24.38
N GLY A 458 -4.54 8.69 25.49
CA GLY A 458 -5.88 8.14 25.64
C GLY A 458 -6.33 7.97 27.08
N GLY A 459 -6.56 6.72 27.44
CA GLY A 459 -6.90 6.23 28.76
C GLY A 459 -7.00 4.73 28.62
N ASP A 460 -5.81 4.12 28.61
CA ASP A 460 -5.45 2.95 27.81
C ASP A 460 -5.18 1.73 28.70
N TYR A 461 -5.12 0.55 28.10
CA TYR A 461 -4.81 -0.70 28.78
C TYR A 461 -3.47 -1.22 28.27
N ILE A 462 -2.49 -1.39 29.15
CA ILE A 462 -1.14 -1.82 28.79
C ILE A 462 -0.72 -2.99 29.67
N SER A 463 -0.20 -4.04 29.04
CA SER A 463 0.45 -5.19 29.69
C SER A 463 1.76 -5.46 28.96
N GLY A 464 2.87 -5.54 29.70
CA GLY A 464 4.16 -6.00 29.18
C GLY A 464 4.07 -7.49 28.87
N GLY A 465 4.36 -8.32 29.86
CA GLY A 465 3.96 -9.72 29.88
C GLY A 465 5.00 -10.64 30.50
N LYS A 466 6.11 -10.87 29.78
CA LYS A 466 7.21 -11.78 30.15
C LYS A 466 8.56 -11.33 29.59
N GLY A 467 9.12 -10.29 30.18
CA GLY A 467 10.44 -9.74 29.86
C GLY A 467 11.07 -9.03 31.03
N ASP A 468 12.02 -8.14 30.76
CA ASP A 468 12.29 -6.99 31.61
C ASP A 468 11.84 -5.78 30.77
N ASP A 469 10.59 -5.36 30.94
CA ASP A 469 9.87 -4.48 30.01
C ASP A 469 10.05 -3.00 30.35
N THR A 470 9.74 -2.11 29.41
CA THR A 470 9.79 -0.66 29.61
C THR A 470 8.54 0.00 29.04
N ILE A 471 7.70 0.57 29.92
CA ILE A 471 6.37 1.07 29.58
C ILE A 471 6.26 2.57 29.89
N TYR A 472 5.83 3.33 28.89
CA TYR A 472 5.46 4.74 28.98
C TYR A 472 3.94 4.89 28.82
N ALA A 473 3.23 5.09 29.94
CA ALA A 473 1.76 5.15 29.99
C ALA A 473 1.19 6.27 29.10
N GLY A 474 1.84 7.43 29.07
CA GLY A 474 1.43 8.60 28.31
C GLY A 474 0.44 9.50 29.04
N ALA A 475 -0.01 10.56 28.37
CA ALA A 475 -0.72 11.68 29.01
C ALA A 475 -2.22 11.41 29.23
N GLY A 476 -2.54 10.54 30.19
CA GLY A 476 -3.89 10.18 30.60
C GLY A 476 -4.75 11.38 31.03
N HIS A 477 -5.97 11.50 30.49
CA HIS A 477 -6.75 12.75 30.63
C HIS A 477 -7.86 12.70 31.71
N ASP A 478 -7.56 13.23 32.90
CA ASP A 478 -8.47 13.75 33.94
C ASP A 478 -9.89 13.11 34.01
N GLY A 479 -10.05 11.85 34.42
CA GLY A 479 -11.39 11.39 34.79
C GLY A 479 -11.60 9.91 35.16
N PRO A 480 -12.64 9.59 35.97
CA PRO A 480 -12.95 8.25 36.48
C PRO A 480 -13.61 7.31 35.44
N LEU A 481 -13.23 7.47 34.18
CA LEU A 481 -13.51 6.60 33.02
C LEU A 481 -12.29 6.53 32.06
N ASN A 482 -11.17 7.14 32.48
CA ASN A 482 -9.92 7.33 31.74
C ASN A 482 -8.70 6.91 32.58
N ASN A 483 -8.88 6.07 33.61
CA ASN A 483 -7.75 5.37 34.22
C ASN A 483 -6.97 4.69 33.09
N VAL A 484 -5.69 5.04 32.93
CA VAL A 484 -4.73 4.11 32.32
C VAL A 484 -4.59 2.94 33.31
N SER A 485 -4.37 1.73 32.81
CA SER A 485 -4.08 0.57 33.66
C SER A 485 -2.90 -0.16 33.07
N VAL A 486 -1.77 -0.08 33.77
CA VAL A 486 -0.49 -0.64 33.33
C VAL A 486 -0.10 -1.81 34.21
N PHE A 487 0.31 -2.90 33.57
CA PHE A 487 0.80 -4.12 34.21
C PHE A 487 2.17 -4.45 33.59
N GLY A 488 3.19 -4.70 34.42
CA GLY A 488 4.43 -5.37 33.96
C GLY A 488 4.21 -6.88 33.77
N ASP A 489 3.40 -7.45 34.67
CA ASP A 489 3.01 -8.87 34.76
C ASP A 489 4.12 -9.83 35.26
N SER A 490 5.25 -9.99 34.58
CA SER A 490 6.36 -10.82 35.12
C SER A 490 7.74 -10.53 34.52
N GLY A 491 8.60 -9.93 35.35
CA GLY A 491 9.83 -9.33 34.88
C GLY A 491 10.56 -8.47 35.91
N ASN A 492 11.48 -7.63 35.45
CA ASN A 492 12.12 -6.61 36.27
C ASN A 492 11.84 -5.25 35.61
N ASP A 493 10.57 -4.85 35.65
CA ASP A 493 9.98 -3.93 34.68
C ASP A 493 10.18 -2.46 35.06
N ILE A 494 10.08 -1.57 34.07
CA ILE A 494 10.26 -0.13 34.25
C ILE A 494 9.05 0.64 33.69
N MET A 495 8.17 1.09 34.58
CA MET A 495 6.94 1.80 34.24
C MET A 495 7.00 3.30 34.56
N TYR A 496 6.52 4.13 33.63
CA TYR A 496 6.38 5.57 33.77
C TYR A 496 4.92 6.02 33.51
N GLY A 497 4.27 6.66 34.48
CA GLY A 497 2.96 7.31 34.31
C GLY A 497 3.03 8.59 33.47
N GLU A 498 4.14 9.32 33.54
CA GLU A 498 4.39 10.66 32.95
C GLU A 498 3.50 11.79 33.49
N GLY A 499 2.17 11.64 33.46
CA GLY A 499 1.26 12.67 33.95
C GLY A 499 -0.22 12.43 33.70
N GLY A 500 -0.92 12.09 34.79
CA GLY A 500 -2.34 11.77 34.82
C GLY A 500 -2.90 11.71 36.25
N ASP A 501 -3.59 10.60 36.56
CA ASP A 501 -3.96 10.11 37.90
C ASP A 501 -3.87 8.58 37.77
N ASP A 502 -2.65 8.04 37.70
CA ASP A 502 -2.38 6.76 37.04
C ASP A 502 -2.43 5.53 37.97
N GLU A 503 -2.52 4.33 37.38
CA GLU A 503 -2.55 3.06 38.11
C GLU A 503 -1.55 2.07 37.46
N LEU A 504 -0.41 1.91 38.13
CA LEU A 504 0.73 1.08 37.74
C LEU A 504 0.83 -0.15 38.66
N GLN A 505 0.96 -1.33 38.07
CA GLN A 505 1.12 -2.59 38.78
C GLN A 505 2.35 -3.31 38.22
N GLY A 506 3.28 -3.71 39.09
CA GLY A 506 4.43 -4.55 38.77
C GLY A 506 4.00 -5.98 38.42
N GLY A 507 4.45 -6.95 39.20
CA GLY A 507 3.99 -8.33 39.05
C GLY A 507 4.71 -9.33 39.94
N ASP A 508 5.46 -10.21 39.27
CA ASP A 508 6.42 -11.15 39.85
C ASP A 508 7.85 -10.75 39.39
N ASP A 509 8.83 -10.75 40.32
CA ASP A 509 10.25 -10.30 40.19
C ASP A 509 10.46 -8.76 40.43
N ASP A 510 11.69 -8.21 40.35
CA ASP A 510 12.10 -6.94 41.03
C ASP A 510 11.84 -5.64 40.20
N ASP A 511 10.77 -4.89 40.51
CA ASP A 511 10.19 -3.85 39.62
C ASP A 511 10.61 -2.37 39.90
N LYS A 512 10.30 -1.47 38.94
CA LYS A 512 10.52 -0.01 39.00
C LYS A 512 9.31 0.79 38.51
N LEU A 513 8.64 1.50 39.41
CA LEU A 513 7.43 2.28 39.09
C LEU A 513 7.66 3.78 39.35
N TYR A 514 7.31 4.63 38.38
CA TYR A 514 7.40 6.09 38.45
C TYR A 514 6.04 6.73 38.08
N GLY A 515 5.36 7.42 39.01
CA GLY A 515 4.14 8.19 38.69
C GLY A 515 4.43 9.51 37.95
N GLU A 516 5.47 10.21 38.41
CA GLU A 516 5.91 11.56 38.00
C GLU A 516 4.97 12.72 38.40
N ILE A 517 3.78 12.84 37.81
CA ILE A 517 2.88 13.99 38.01
C ILE A 517 1.39 13.57 37.98
N GLY A 518 0.89 13.02 39.07
CA GLY A 518 -0.54 12.72 39.25
C GLY A 518 -0.94 12.60 40.72
N ASN A 519 -1.98 11.83 41.01
CA ASN A 519 -2.34 11.38 42.37
C ASN A 519 -2.45 9.86 42.31
N ASP A 520 -1.26 9.25 42.20
CA ASP A 520 -1.04 8.00 41.49
C ASP A 520 -1.19 6.77 42.38
N ARG A 521 -1.31 5.59 41.76
CA ARG A 521 -1.41 4.29 42.43
C ARG A 521 -0.34 3.36 41.90
N LEU A 522 0.66 3.11 42.74
CA LEU A 522 1.77 2.22 42.42
C LEU A 522 1.69 0.99 43.33
N PHE A 523 1.69 -0.19 42.73
CA PHE A 523 1.69 -1.48 43.43
C PHE A 523 2.85 -2.35 42.91
N GLY A 524 3.84 -2.67 43.75
CA GLY A 524 4.95 -3.55 43.37
C GLY A 524 4.51 -5.01 43.20
N GLN A 525 3.91 -5.56 44.25
CA GLN A 525 3.40 -6.94 44.40
C GLN A 525 4.41 -7.98 44.90
N ASN A 526 5.21 -8.64 44.04
CA ASN A 526 6.08 -9.76 44.42
C ASN A 526 7.55 -9.58 43.98
N GLY A 527 8.16 -8.44 44.25
CA GLY A 527 9.59 -8.19 44.05
C GLY A 527 10.28 -7.53 45.24
N ASN A 528 11.46 -6.96 45.04
CA ASN A 528 12.13 -6.03 45.96
C ASN A 528 12.12 -4.64 45.29
N ASP A 529 10.98 -3.97 45.37
CA ASP A 529 10.53 -3.02 44.35
C ASP A 529 10.99 -1.58 44.63
N GLU A 530 11.24 -0.80 43.57
CA GLU A 530 11.56 0.63 43.66
C GLU A 530 10.38 1.50 43.15
N LEU A 531 9.55 1.98 44.08
CA LEU A 531 8.38 2.82 43.79
C LEU A 531 8.67 4.30 44.06
N PHE A 532 8.31 5.16 43.10
CA PHE A 532 8.42 6.62 43.17
C PHE A 532 7.11 7.27 42.72
N GLY A 533 6.44 8.02 43.60
CA GLY A 533 5.24 8.79 43.27
C GLY A 533 5.61 10.00 42.40
N GLY A 534 5.60 11.19 42.98
CA GLY A 534 6.35 12.33 42.44
C GLY A 534 5.82 13.68 42.88
N ILE A 535 4.71 14.11 42.28
CA ILE A 535 4.09 15.42 42.53
C ILE A 535 2.56 15.33 42.53
N GLY A 536 2.02 14.83 43.63
CA GLY A 536 0.62 14.96 44.06
C GLY A 536 0.34 14.04 45.25
N ASP A 537 -0.92 13.83 45.60
CA ASP A 537 -1.31 13.07 46.81
C ASP A 537 -1.32 11.55 46.50
N ASP A 538 -0.15 10.90 46.55
CA ASP A 538 0.07 9.58 45.95
C ASP A 538 -0.28 8.38 46.87
N THR A 539 -0.44 7.19 46.30
CA THR A 539 -0.70 5.92 47.01
C THR A 539 0.25 4.81 46.53
N LEU A 540 1.24 4.46 47.35
CA LEU A 540 2.29 3.49 47.03
C LEU A 540 2.19 2.27 47.95
N VAL A 541 2.24 1.07 47.37
CA VAL A 541 2.28 -0.21 48.10
C VAL A 541 3.39 -1.09 47.51
N GLY A 542 4.30 -1.59 48.35
CA GLY A 542 5.32 -2.58 47.98
C GLY A 542 4.70 -3.96 47.75
N GLY A 543 5.02 -4.93 48.60
CA GLY A 543 4.22 -6.14 48.78
C GLY A 543 4.92 -7.31 49.47
N MET A 544 5.83 -7.98 48.75
CA MET A 544 6.52 -9.19 49.22
C MET A 544 8.03 -9.23 48.88
N GLY A 545 8.78 -8.23 49.31
CA GLY A 545 10.26 -8.27 49.37
C GLY A 545 10.82 -7.12 50.20
N ASP A 546 12.13 -6.85 50.11
CA ASP A 546 12.78 -5.77 50.85
C ASP A 546 12.66 -4.43 50.07
N ASP A 547 11.51 -3.76 50.17
CA ASP A 547 11.07 -2.70 49.23
C ASP A 547 11.68 -1.31 49.48
N ILE A 548 11.68 -0.46 48.45
CA ILE A 548 12.11 0.94 48.48
C ILE A 548 11.00 1.84 47.93
N ILE A 549 10.38 2.62 48.80
CA ILE A 549 9.19 3.41 48.47
C ILE A 549 9.46 4.89 48.75
N THR A 550 9.25 5.75 47.76
CA THR A 550 9.35 7.21 47.89
C THR A 550 8.07 7.88 47.37
N GLY A 551 7.38 8.65 48.22
CA GLY A 551 6.26 9.51 47.80
C GLY A 551 6.75 10.68 46.95
N GLY A 552 6.68 11.90 47.47
CA GLY A 552 7.51 12.99 46.94
C GLY A 552 7.11 14.39 47.41
N ILE A 553 6.06 14.93 46.79
CA ILE A 553 5.53 16.27 47.06
C ILE A 553 3.99 16.24 47.01
N GLY A 554 3.38 15.82 48.11
CA GLY A 554 1.93 15.78 48.33
C GLY A 554 1.59 15.23 49.72
N ASP A 555 0.31 15.03 50.04
CA ASP A 555 -0.10 14.38 51.29
C ASP A 555 -0.16 12.83 51.09
N ASP A 556 0.98 12.14 51.13
CA ASP A 556 1.16 10.78 50.56
C ASP A 556 0.71 9.61 51.47
N PHE A 557 0.41 8.44 50.85
CA PHE A 557 0.20 7.16 51.54
C PHE A 557 1.20 6.07 51.08
N LEU A 558 1.92 5.47 52.03
CA LEU A 558 2.93 4.43 51.79
C LEU A 558 2.67 3.17 52.65
N GLU A 559 2.67 1.97 52.05
CA GLU A 559 2.51 0.66 52.73
C GLU A 559 3.57 -0.35 52.25
N GLY A 560 4.29 -1.02 53.15
CA GLY A 560 5.33 -2.02 52.81
C GLY A 560 4.78 -3.46 52.63
N ASP A 561 4.01 -3.93 53.62
CA ASP A 561 3.42 -5.28 53.74
C ASP A 561 4.38 -6.38 54.27
N ASN A 562 5.19 -7.06 53.46
CA ASN A 562 5.99 -8.22 53.92
C ASN A 562 7.49 -8.15 53.55
N GLY A 563 8.24 -7.29 54.24
CA GLY A 563 9.61 -6.96 53.84
C GLY A 563 10.61 -6.63 54.94
N ASN A 564 11.47 -5.64 54.67
CA ASN A 564 12.41 -5.00 55.61
C ASN A 564 12.65 -3.55 55.12
N ASP A 565 11.57 -2.79 55.04
CA ASP A 565 11.35 -1.87 53.92
C ASP A 565 11.95 -0.49 54.15
N THR A 566 12.04 0.31 53.10
CA THR A 566 12.65 1.64 53.13
C THR A 566 11.69 2.67 52.55
N LEU A 567 10.75 3.11 53.39
CA LEU A 567 9.73 4.09 53.04
C LEU A 567 10.21 5.50 53.38
N ASN A 568 10.04 6.42 52.43
CA ASN A 568 10.33 7.85 52.57
C ASN A 568 9.16 8.67 51.99
N GLY A 569 8.57 9.55 52.79
CA GLY A 569 7.47 10.43 52.35
C GLY A 569 8.02 11.55 51.46
N GLY A 570 8.05 12.78 51.98
CA GLY A 570 8.81 13.85 51.33
C GLY A 570 8.57 15.24 51.91
N ASP A 571 8.04 16.13 51.07
CA ASP A 571 7.50 17.44 51.44
C ASP A 571 5.95 17.31 51.47
N GLY A 572 5.35 16.96 52.61
CA GLY A 572 3.95 16.47 52.65
C GLY A 572 3.21 16.55 53.98
N VAL A 573 2.25 15.63 54.18
CA VAL A 573 1.59 15.28 55.46
C VAL A 573 1.24 13.79 55.40
N ASP A 574 2.26 12.98 55.64
CA ASP A 574 2.32 11.64 55.03
C ASP A 574 1.79 10.55 55.99
N THR A 575 1.34 9.42 55.43
CA THR A 575 0.84 8.26 56.20
C THR A 575 1.59 6.98 55.81
N PHE A 576 2.19 6.31 56.81
CA PHE A 576 2.99 5.10 56.60
C PHE A 576 2.42 3.91 57.36
N ILE A 577 2.51 2.73 56.76
CA ILE A 577 2.34 1.44 57.44
C ILE A 577 3.46 0.48 57.00
N GLY A 578 4.36 0.10 57.91
CA GLY A 578 5.41 -0.90 57.62
C GLY A 578 4.82 -2.28 57.36
N MET A 579 4.15 -2.83 58.38
CA MET A 579 3.50 -4.15 58.50
C MET A 579 4.38 -5.27 59.08
N LEU A 580 5.12 -6.06 58.29
CA LEU A 580 5.86 -7.24 58.79
C LEU A 580 7.34 -7.25 58.35
N GLY A 581 8.23 -6.59 59.10
CA GLY A 581 9.65 -6.50 58.74
C GLY A 581 10.53 -5.69 59.68
N ASP A 582 11.87 -5.71 59.50
CA ASP A 582 12.79 -4.80 60.22
C ASP A 582 12.89 -3.44 59.46
N ASP A 583 11.85 -2.61 59.55
CA ASP A 583 11.61 -1.48 58.61
C ASP A 583 12.43 -0.20 58.88
N LYS A 584 12.50 0.67 57.86
CA LYS A 584 13.09 2.02 57.89
C LYS A 584 12.09 3.03 57.35
N LEU A 585 11.49 3.82 58.23
CA LEU A 585 10.43 4.77 57.91
C LEU A 585 10.92 6.21 58.16
N ASN A 586 10.83 7.08 57.15
CA ASN A 586 11.24 8.48 57.25
C ASN A 586 10.15 9.41 56.67
N GLY A 587 9.43 10.14 57.52
CA GLY A 587 8.41 11.13 57.11
C GLY A 587 9.00 12.17 56.16
N GLY A 588 9.85 13.05 56.71
CA GLY A 588 10.57 14.05 55.96
C GLY A 588 10.26 15.46 56.46
N ALA A 589 9.31 16.14 55.82
CA ALA A 589 8.95 17.52 56.10
C ALA A 589 7.43 17.75 56.07
N GLY A 590 6.72 17.26 57.09
CA GLY A 590 5.27 17.40 57.18
C GLY A 590 4.69 17.53 58.58
N ALA A 591 3.80 16.59 58.93
CA ALA A 591 3.13 16.46 60.23
C ALA A 591 2.61 15.02 60.39
N ASP A 592 3.54 14.08 60.25
CA ASP A 592 3.29 12.80 59.57
C ASP A 592 2.75 11.72 60.53
N ASN A 593 2.14 10.66 59.99
CA ASN A 593 1.52 9.58 60.76
C ASN A 593 2.16 8.23 60.40
N ILE A 594 3.15 7.83 61.19
CA ILE A 594 4.04 6.70 60.92
C ILE A 594 3.77 5.54 61.88
N SER A 595 3.61 4.32 61.35
CA SER A 595 3.39 3.10 62.14
C SER A 595 4.23 1.94 61.60
N GLY A 596 5.12 1.38 62.43
CA GLY A 596 5.93 0.19 62.09
C GLY A 596 5.10 -1.09 61.96
N GLN A 597 4.42 -1.50 63.04
CA GLN A 597 3.64 -2.74 63.24
C GLN A 597 4.43 -3.92 63.87
N GLU A 598 4.74 -5.03 63.17
CA GLU A 598 5.50 -6.17 63.74
C GLU A 598 6.93 -6.23 63.18
N GLY A 599 7.91 -5.69 63.91
CA GLY A 599 9.25 -5.48 63.35
C GLY A 599 10.41 -5.25 64.32
N LEU A 600 11.38 -4.43 63.88
CA LEU A 600 12.49 -3.86 64.66
C LEU A 600 12.79 -2.45 64.15
N ASP A 601 11.78 -1.60 64.21
CA ASP A 601 11.61 -0.53 63.21
C ASP A 601 12.49 0.69 63.50
N ILE A 602 13.00 1.32 62.44
CA ILE A 602 13.80 2.56 62.53
C ILE A 602 12.93 3.71 62.01
N ILE A 603 12.38 4.49 62.93
CA ILE A 603 11.37 5.51 62.64
C ILE A 603 11.95 6.91 62.83
N THR A 604 11.92 7.71 61.78
CA THR A 604 12.25 9.14 61.77
C THR A 604 11.00 9.92 61.36
N GLY A 605 10.54 10.86 62.19
CA GLY A 605 9.51 11.82 61.77
C GLY A 605 10.12 12.80 60.78
N GLY A 606 10.88 13.75 61.30
CA GLY A 606 11.69 14.68 60.49
C GLY A 606 11.47 16.11 60.97
N THR A 607 11.10 17.01 60.07
CA THR A 607 10.73 18.38 60.43
C THR A 607 9.22 18.58 60.38
N GLY A 608 8.52 18.18 61.45
CA GLY A 608 7.08 18.35 61.56
C GLY A 608 6.55 18.50 62.98
N ALA A 609 5.52 17.73 63.31
CA ALA A 609 4.87 17.63 64.61
C ALA A 609 4.19 16.27 64.70
N ASP A 610 5.00 15.23 64.60
CA ASP A 610 4.63 13.98 63.94
C ASP A 610 3.95 13.00 64.91
N VAL A 611 3.43 11.89 64.41
CA VAL A 611 2.70 10.88 65.16
C VAL A 611 3.32 9.52 64.86
N LEU A 612 4.02 8.96 65.86
CA LEU A 612 4.89 7.80 65.68
C LEU A 612 4.40 6.62 66.54
N SER A 613 4.22 5.45 65.92
CA SER A 613 4.07 4.14 66.57
C SER A 613 5.18 3.22 66.09
N GLY A 614 5.86 2.52 66.99
CA GLY A 614 6.67 1.36 66.61
C GLY A 614 5.72 0.19 66.34
N GLY A 615 5.60 -0.69 67.33
CA GLY A 615 4.36 -1.44 67.55
C GLY A 615 4.59 -2.66 68.42
N ALA A 616 5.16 -3.69 67.81
CA ALA A 616 5.40 -5.00 68.41
C ALA A 616 6.82 -5.50 68.12
N GLY A 617 7.83 -4.64 68.31
CA GLY A 617 9.22 -4.94 68.03
C GLY A 617 10.20 -4.69 69.19
N SER A 618 11.17 -3.81 68.93
CA SER A 618 12.24 -3.33 69.82
C SER A 618 12.82 -2.07 69.18
N ASP A 619 11.98 -1.04 69.12
CA ASP A 619 11.95 -0.10 68.01
C ASP A 619 12.82 1.14 68.28
N THR A 620 13.30 1.79 67.22
CA THR A 620 14.27 2.88 67.27
C THR A 620 13.67 4.17 66.73
N PHE A 621 13.21 5.04 67.63
CA PHE A 621 12.77 6.39 67.28
C PHE A 621 14.00 7.31 67.15
N VAL A 622 14.26 7.80 65.94
CA VAL A 622 15.42 8.61 65.58
C VAL A 622 15.11 10.10 65.68
N PHE A 623 16.01 10.86 66.30
CA PHE A 623 15.96 12.31 66.38
C PHE A 623 17.28 12.94 65.90
N ALA A 624 17.16 13.88 64.96
CA ALA A 624 18.23 14.65 64.32
C ALA A 624 18.12 16.15 64.65
N ALA A 625 19.05 16.94 64.09
CA ALA A 625 19.25 18.35 64.45
C ALA A 625 18.42 19.32 63.58
N GLY A 626 17.10 19.18 63.64
CA GLY A 626 16.10 20.07 63.04
C GLY A 626 14.68 19.82 63.57
N ASP A 627 14.48 18.63 64.11
CA ASP A 627 13.26 17.98 64.55
C ASP A 627 12.60 18.65 65.77
N GLY A 628 11.28 18.53 65.87
CA GLY A 628 10.47 19.18 66.89
C GLY A 628 10.53 20.72 66.80
N GLY A 629 10.35 21.41 67.93
CA GLY A 629 10.06 22.84 67.87
C GLY A 629 10.08 23.65 69.16
N ASN A 630 9.63 24.90 69.05
CA ASN A 630 9.73 25.89 70.13
C ASN A 630 8.51 25.89 71.08
N ALA A 631 7.53 25.01 70.83
CA ALA A 631 6.35 24.79 71.66
C ALA A 631 5.95 23.30 71.66
N ILE A 632 5.14 22.90 72.65
CA ILE A 632 4.75 21.49 72.86
C ILE A 632 3.72 20.96 71.84
N ASP A 633 3.15 21.85 71.04
CA ASP A 633 2.31 21.59 69.86
C ASP A 633 3.13 21.60 68.55
N GLN A 634 4.46 21.56 68.66
CA GLN A 634 5.44 21.37 67.59
C GLN A 634 6.42 20.25 68.00
N ALA A 635 5.91 19.16 68.55
CA ALA A 635 6.70 18.10 69.15
C ALA A 635 6.00 16.77 68.95
N ASP A 636 6.78 15.76 68.57
CA ASP A 636 6.28 14.52 67.99
C ASP A 636 5.62 13.63 69.05
N ILE A 637 4.69 12.78 68.64
CA ILE A 637 3.78 12.06 69.53
C ILE A 637 4.06 10.57 69.39
N ILE A 638 4.93 10.05 70.26
CA ILE A 638 5.21 8.62 70.34
C ILE A 638 4.09 7.94 71.13
N GLN A 639 3.35 7.03 70.50
CA GLN A 639 2.08 6.52 71.02
C GLN A 639 2.21 5.38 72.03
N ASP A 640 3.18 4.49 71.85
CA ASP A 640 3.19 3.13 72.40
C ASP A 640 4.42 2.77 73.26
N PHE A 641 5.63 3.20 72.89
CA PHE A 641 6.92 3.05 73.61
C PHE A 641 6.97 2.08 74.82
N GLU A 642 7.51 0.87 74.63
CA GLU A 642 7.80 -0.09 75.70
C GLU A 642 9.25 0.03 76.23
N ASN A 643 9.38 0.31 77.52
CA ASN A 643 10.66 0.50 78.21
C ASN A 643 11.47 -0.81 78.33
N ASN A 644 12.79 -0.73 78.08
CA ASN A 644 13.73 -1.88 77.93
C ASN A 644 13.47 -2.74 76.68
N VAL A 645 12.64 -2.26 75.75
CA VAL A 645 12.36 -2.86 74.45
C VAL A 645 12.74 -1.84 73.38
N ASP A 646 12.10 -0.66 73.40
CA ASP A 646 12.36 0.42 72.45
C ASP A 646 13.46 1.38 72.93
N VAL A 647 14.04 2.12 71.98
CA VAL A 647 15.12 3.09 72.21
C VAL A 647 14.90 4.39 71.42
N PHE A 648 15.49 5.47 71.93
CA PHE A 648 15.61 6.74 71.23
C PHE A 648 17.05 6.89 70.70
N GLN A 649 17.23 6.95 69.38
CA GLN A 649 18.52 7.32 68.79
C GLN A 649 18.59 8.84 68.66
N ILE A 650 19.57 9.48 69.33
CA ILE A 650 19.63 10.94 69.41
C ILE A 650 20.93 11.42 68.74
N ALA A 651 20.91 11.41 67.41
CA ALA A 651 22.09 11.44 66.54
C ALA A 651 22.82 12.80 66.55
N GLY A 652 24.14 12.78 66.77
CA GLY A 652 24.99 13.98 66.75
C GLY A 652 24.82 14.94 67.94
N PHE A 653 23.91 14.64 68.86
CA PHE A 653 23.57 15.45 70.02
C PHE A 653 24.41 15.09 71.28
N ASN A 654 24.22 15.84 72.37
CA ASN A 654 24.85 15.58 73.65
C ASN A 654 23.79 15.32 74.72
N ILE A 655 23.63 14.05 75.13
CA ILE A 655 22.62 13.59 76.10
C ILE A 655 22.57 14.39 77.43
N ASN A 656 23.66 15.06 77.81
CA ASN A 656 23.69 15.95 78.99
C ASN A 656 22.84 17.22 78.85
N ASN A 657 22.40 17.56 77.63
CA ASN A 657 21.52 18.69 77.32
C ASN A 657 20.05 18.27 77.17
N LEU A 658 19.75 16.96 77.16
CA LEU A 658 18.39 16.44 77.18
C LEU A 658 17.79 16.62 78.59
N GLN A 659 16.53 17.04 78.61
CA GLN A 659 15.70 17.20 79.80
C GLN A 659 14.41 16.42 79.59
N LYS A 660 13.86 15.89 80.67
CA LYS A 660 12.55 15.22 80.68
C LYS A 660 11.62 15.99 81.60
N GLN A 661 10.34 16.08 81.24
CA GLN A 661 9.32 16.75 82.04
C GLN A 661 8.00 15.98 81.98
N GLN A 662 7.54 15.46 83.11
CA GLN A 662 6.19 14.90 83.21
C GLN A 662 5.10 15.96 82.91
N ASN A 663 4.19 15.66 81.98
CA ASN A 663 3.01 16.45 81.68
C ASN A 663 1.73 15.60 81.77
N GLY A 664 1.13 15.53 82.95
CA GLY A 664 -0.06 14.71 83.19
C GLY A 664 0.29 13.22 83.25
N LEU A 665 -0.13 12.45 82.25
CA LEU A 665 0.26 11.04 82.08
C LEU A 665 1.50 10.86 81.18
N ASP A 666 1.78 11.84 80.33
CA ASP A 666 2.78 11.77 79.25
C ASP A 666 4.13 12.35 79.72
N THR A 667 5.24 11.92 79.11
CA THR A 667 6.58 12.49 79.36
C THR A 667 7.05 13.28 78.16
N VAL A 668 7.48 14.52 78.39
CA VAL A 668 7.98 15.43 77.35
C VAL A 668 9.51 15.39 77.34
N LEU A 669 10.10 15.13 76.17
CA LEU A 669 11.53 15.19 75.90
C LEU A 669 11.88 16.58 75.35
N ILE A 670 12.85 17.25 75.98
CA ILE A 670 13.23 18.64 75.68
C ILE A 670 14.74 18.71 75.51
N TYR A 671 15.23 19.12 74.34
CA TYR A 671 16.66 19.23 74.07
C TYR A 671 17.05 20.69 73.80
N ASN A 672 18.10 21.19 74.47
CA ASN A 672 18.56 22.60 74.44
C ASN A 672 17.52 23.69 74.84
N GLY A 673 16.23 23.37 74.90
CA GLY A 673 15.12 24.31 75.08
C GLY A 673 14.00 24.13 74.06
N GLU A 674 14.24 23.37 72.99
CA GLU A 674 13.25 22.90 72.02
C GLU A 674 12.60 21.59 72.51
N PHE A 675 11.33 21.40 72.18
CA PHE A 675 10.54 20.23 72.50
C PHE A 675 10.72 19.23 71.36
N LEU A 676 11.26 18.04 71.65
CA LEU A 676 11.42 16.97 70.65
C LEU A 676 10.12 16.17 70.58
N ALA A 677 9.81 15.40 71.63
CA ALA A 677 8.69 14.46 71.62
C ALA A 677 7.88 14.44 72.93
N VAL A 678 6.65 13.96 72.83
CA VAL A 678 5.67 13.71 73.89
C VAL A 678 5.35 12.21 73.92
N VAL A 679 6.10 11.46 74.73
CA VAL A 679 5.94 10.02 74.91
C VAL A 679 4.65 9.76 75.70
N ARG A 680 3.65 9.19 75.05
CA ARG A 680 2.29 9.01 75.61
C ARG A 680 2.27 8.01 76.75
N ASN A 681 1.37 8.27 77.72
CA ASN A 681 1.07 7.44 78.90
C ASN A 681 2.28 7.07 79.80
N THR A 682 3.48 7.56 79.47
CA THR A 682 4.75 7.16 80.04
C THR A 682 5.19 8.10 81.15
N GLN A 683 5.66 7.53 82.26
CA GLN A 683 6.13 8.31 83.42
C GLN A 683 7.62 8.65 83.30
N GLU A 684 8.02 9.83 83.78
CA GLU A 684 9.36 10.40 83.56
C GLU A 684 10.51 9.52 84.09
N ASN A 685 10.20 8.68 85.09
CA ASN A 685 11.10 7.73 85.73
C ASN A 685 11.10 6.32 85.10
N VAL A 686 10.33 6.10 84.04
CA VAL A 686 10.26 4.82 83.31
C VAL A 686 11.40 4.79 82.30
N ILE A 687 11.45 5.78 81.42
CA ILE A 687 12.60 6.05 80.54
C ILE A 687 13.84 6.27 81.44
N ASP A 688 14.94 5.55 81.24
CA ASP A 688 16.21 5.75 81.96
C ASP A 688 17.38 6.29 81.11
N ALA A 689 18.53 5.63 81.09
CA ALA A 689 19.71 5.96 80.31
C ALA A 689 20.18 4.78 79.43
N ALA A 690 19.52 3.62 79.50
CA ALA A 690 19.67 2.53 78.53
C ALA A 690 18.91 2.82 77.22
N ASP A 691 17.73 3.43 77.33
CA ASP A 691 16.83 3.76 76.21
C ASP A 691 17.33 4.91 75.31
N PHE A 692 18.59 5.34 75.46
CA PHE A 692 19.20 6.41 74.67
C PHE A 692 20.47 5.91 73.99
N VAL A 693 20.39 5.69 72.67
CA VAL A 693 21.49 5.17 71.85
C VAL A 693 22.17 6.30 71.02
N PRO A 694 23.48 6.18 70.74
CA PRO A 694 24.31 7.27 70.20
C PRO A 694 24.33 7.41 68.66
#